data_AF-A0A150G8I5-F1
#
_entry.id   AF-A0A150G8I5-F1
#
_cell.length_a   1.000
_cell.length_b   1.000
_cell.length_c   1.000
_cell.angle_alpha   90.00
_cell.angle_beta   90.00
_cell.angle_gamma   90.00
#
_symmetry.space_group_name_H-M   'P 1'
#
loop_
_entity.id
_entity.type
_entity.pdbx_description
1 polymer ?
#
loop_
_entity_poly.entity_id
_entity_poly.type
_entity_poly.pdbx_seq_one_letter_code
_entity_poly.pdbx_strand_id
1 'polypeptide(L)'
;MPGWKLAQYRRLMERITATLGDAYKQRRPADALHMELDGSALKGTALRDSDVDLLFKTRADVPRKLKNWLLDRLQDELQLAPGYSRVNIQRHRKSAALSVWAAPVEGSGGQPFGLRADLLFELATVGPPVSPVADSLLGSPEAKIAVRALKLFMQVSFGVATLKSFCLEALMRHVVVDCGAAPAGGADAGEEGAGEAAAPSATQILYMALQLFTLPGMTATEMQARVAPHVLFDCGGMFDRGDFINWRARATSLLRQLLKLAGALQSGVQLPHDPADALYLIFRGSGKRPKRVERRKAAQRRQQESPTTDEDRSERGSDSDDVDGQRSRSSESDPGDDGDKECGMHGDPLSGIAVPMQYRDEHRELSSWAAAAAEPPIELFEWCVCDLNDDAVAKEVYELLSNNYVEDDDNMFRFNYSTGFLKWCLLCPGSRLDWMVGVRVRASRKLVGFISAVPAHIRAGQQTVRMVEINFLCVHKKLRSKRLAPVLIKEITRRVNLCDIWQAAYTAGVLLPKPVATCRYYHRSLNPRKLIDVGFSRLPPRSTMARTIKLYKLPDEAVTPGLREARSSDAPQIAELLNAHLSRYKLTQVFNAEEVAHWFQNISLVVNAYVVEPPDSPGTITDVVSFYTLPSSILGHPTHTELRAAYLYYTVATTTPLKQLVNDAMIRAAALGYDVFNALDLMLNESFLKDLKFGQGDGQLHYYLYNWRLGAGQPMAAGDVGLVLM
;
A
#
# COMPACT_ATOMS: atom_id res chain seq x y z
N MET A 1 1.06 37.45 -13.93
CA MET A 1 0.51 37.15 -15.28
C MET A 1 0.85 38.34 -16.19
N PRO A 2 1.30 38.15 -17.45
CA PRO A 2 1.57 39.27 -18.36
C PRO A 2 0.33 40.16 -18.56
N GLY A 3 0.50 41.48 -18.68
CA GLY A 3 -0.61 42.45 -18.73
C GLY A 3 -1.61 42.20 -19.86
N TRP A 4 -1.14 41.75 -21.03
CA TRP A 4 -1.98 41.39 -22.17
C TRP A 4 -2.87 40.15 -21.90
N LYS A 5 -2.36 39.17 -21.15
CA LYS A 5 -3.09 37.95 -20.77
C LYS A 5 -4.18 38.29 -19.73
N LEU A 6 -3.89 39.20 -18.81
CA LEU A 6 -4.87 39.71 -17.84
C LEU A 6 -6.03 40.47 -18.52
N ALA A 7 -5.74 41.30 -19.53
CA ALA A 7 -6.76 42.04 -20.28
C ALA A 7 -7.72 41.10 -21.03
N GLN A 8 -7.19 40.04 -21.62
CA GLN A 8 -8.00 39.02 -22.30
C GLN A 8 -8.83 38.17 -21.33
N TYR A 9 -8.30 37.89 -20.13
CA TYR A 9 -9.08 37.29 -19.06
C TYR A 9 -10.25 38.18 -18.64
N ARG A 10 -10.05 39.49 -18.48
CA ARG A 10 -11.14 40.43 -18.15
C ARG A 10 -12.24 40.42 -19.21
N ARG A 11 -11.89 40.38 -20.50
CA ARG A 11 -12.88 40.26 -21.59
C ARG A 11 -13.66 38.94 -21.53
N LEU A 12 -12.95 37.82 -21.31
CA LEU A 12 -13.60 36.52 -21.14
C LEU A 12 -14.55 36.53 -19.93
N MET A 13 -14.13 37.17 -18.85
CA MET A 13 -14.91 37.32 -17.62
C MET A 13 -16.20 38.10 -17.81
N GLU A 14 -16.11 39.27 -18.41
CA GLU A 14 -17.27 40.11 -18.72
C GLU A 14 -18.28 39.33 -19.57
N ARG A 15 -17.79 38.56 -20.56
CA ARG A 15 -18.64 37.74 -21.42
C ARG A 15 -19.31 36.59 -20.69
N ILE A 16 -18.56 35.82 -19.89
CA ILE A 16 -19.12 34.74 -19.05
C ILE A 16 -20.20 35.30 -18.11
N THR A 17 -19.93 36.46 -17.51
CA THR A 17 -20.85 37.13 -16.58
C THR A 17 -22.14 37.54 -17.27
N ALA A 18 -22.04 38.20 -18.43
CA ALA A 18 -23.20 38.62 -19.20
C ALA A 18 -24.06 37.41 -19.62
N THR A 19 -23.45 36.40 -20.25
CA THR A 19 -24.16 35.21 -20.72
C THR A 19 -24.87 34.46 -19.59
N LEU A 20 -24.17 34.20 -18.49
CA LEU A 20 -24.75 33.46 -17.36
C LEU A 20 -25.80 34.30 -16.61
N GLY A 21 -25.56 35.61 -16.46
CA GLY A 21 -26.50 36.53 -15.84
C GLY A 21 -27.83 36.61 -16.60
N ASP A 22 -27.77 36.78 -17.92
CA ASP A 22 -28.96 36.88 -18.77
C ASP A 22 -29.71 35.54 -18.85
N ALA A 23 -28.99 34.43 -19.04
CA ALA A 23 -29.58 33.10 -19.04
C ALA A 23 -30.23 32.74 -17.70
N TYR A 24 -29.64 33.16 -16.57
CA TYR A 24 -30.21 32.93 -15.25
C TYR A 24 -31.49 33.74 -15.02
N LYS A 25 -31.48 35.03 -15.38
CA LYS A 25 -32.65 35.92 -15.26
C LYS A 25 -33.85 35.42 -16.06
N GLN A 26 -33.64 34.83 -17.24
CA GLN A 26 -34.72 34.23 -18.05
C GLN A 26 -35.48 33.12 -17.31
N ARG A 27 -34.82 32.39 -16.39
CA ARG A 27 -35.42 31.26 -15.66
C ARG A 27 -35.82 31.60 -14.22
N ARG A 28 -35.21 32.63 -13.64
CA ARG A 28 -35.44 33.10 -12.26
C ARG A 28 -35.47 34.64 -12.25
N PRO A 29 -36.53 35.28 -12.76
CA PRO A 29 -36.60 36.74 -12.91
C PRO A 29 -36.61 37.51 -11.58
N ALA A 30 -36.93 36.84 -10.46
CA ALA A 30 -36.96 37.43 -9.11
C ALA A 30 -35.59 37.43 -8.39
N ASP A 31 -34.57 36.74 -8.93
CA ASP A 31 -33.28 36.53 -8.27
C ASP A 31 -32.11 37.13 -9.07
N ALA A 32 -31.27 37.92 -8.40
CA ALA A 32 -30.02 38.41 -8.98
C ALA A 32 -28.88 37.40 -8.76
N LEU A 33 -28.23 36.98 -9.85
CA LEU A 33 -26.94 36.29 -9.82
C LEU A 33 -25.86 37.33 -9.51
N HIS A 34 -25.16 37.20 -8.37
CA HIS A 34 -24.06 38.08 -8.00
C HIS A 34 -22.74 37.33 -8.19
N MET A 35 -21.81 37.89 -8.96
CA MET A 35 -20.51 37.27 -9.18
C MET A 35 -19.45 38.06 -8.44
N GLU A 36 -18.67 37.38 -7.61
CA GLU A 36 -17.50 37.97 -6.96
C GLU A 36 -16.25 37.36 -7.57
N LEU A 37 -15.36 38.22 -8.07
CA LEU A 37 -14.02 37.82 -8.43
C LEU A 37 -13.26 37.64 -7.11
N ASP A 38 -12.95 36.39 -6.75
CA ASP A 38 -11.99 36.15 -5.68
C ASP A 38 -10.66 36.75 -6.14
N GLY A 39 -10.24 37.82 -5.48
CA GLY A 39 -9.05 38.62 -5.79
C GLY A 39 -7.73 37.85 -5.70
N SER A 40 -7.77 36.54 -5.46
CA SER A 40 -6.69 35.60 -5.75
C SER A 40 -6.52 35.41 -7.27
N ALA A 41 -6.21 36.49 -7.98
CA ALA A 41 -5.57 36.41 -9.28
C ALA A 41 -4.16 35.83 -9.07
N LEU A 42 -4.04 34.50 -8.87
CA LEU A 42 -2.87 33.63 -9.01
C LEU A 42 -3.14 32.23 -8.39
N LYS A 43 -3.55 31.27 -9.23
CA LYS A 43 -3.47 29.80 -9.07
C LYS A 43 -4.32 29.10 -7.98
N GLY A 44 -5.36 28.42 -8.47
CA GLY A 44 -5.53 26.97 -8.29
C GLY A 44 -6.04 26.47 -6.93
N THR A 45 -7.21 26.92 -6.48
CA THR A 45 -7.82 26.36 -5.27
C THR A 45 -8.64 25.08 -5.51
N ALA A 46 -9.11 24.84 -6.74
CA ALA A 46 -9.91 23.64 -7.08
C ALA A 46 -9.26 22.69 -8.11
N LEU A 47 -8.56 23.19 -9.14
CA LEU A 47 -7.81 22.38 -10.10
C LEU A 47 -6.38 22.91 -10.32
N ARG A 48 -5.41 22.01 -10.51
CA ARG A 48 -3.96 22.31 -10.56
C ARG A 48 -3.53 23.29 -11.66
N ASP A 49 -4.39 23.52 -12.67
CA ASP A 49 -4.04 24.25 -13.89
C ASP A 49 -5.03 25.39 -14.25
N SER A 50 -5.90 25.84 -13.33
CA SER A 50 -6.74 27.02 -13.57
C SER A 50 -5.90 28.29 -13.44
N ASP A 51 -6.09 29.24 -14.36
CA ASP A 51 -5.44 30.55 -14.26
C ASP A 51 -6.22 31.46 -13.29
N VAL A 52 -7.55 31.29 -13.16
CA VAL A 52 -8.46 32.08 -12.30
C VAL A 52 -9.64 31.21 -11.81
N ASP A 53 -10.10 31.46 -10.58
CA ASP A 53 -11.30 30.84 -10.00
C ASP A 53 -12.44 31.87 -9.89
N LEU A 54 -13.65 31.51 -10.29
CA LEU A 54 -14.80 32.41 -10.44
C LEU A 54 -15.98 31.93 -9.61
N LEU A 55 -16.41 32.79 -8.70
CA LEU A 55 -17.48 32.46 -7.75
C LEU A 55 -18.80 33.11 -8.17
N PHE A 56 -19.79 32.25 -8.40
CA PHE A 56 -21.18 32.61 -8.67
C PHE A 56 -22.00 32.47 -7.40
N LYS A 57 -22.39 33.60 -6.83
CA LYS A 57 -23.26 33.70 -5.66
C LYS A 57 -24.71 33.81 -6.09
N THR A 58 -25.56 32.95 -5.55
CA THR A 58 -27.01 33.00 -5.77
C THR A 58 -27.73 33.10 -4.44
N ARG A 59 -28.87 33.81 -4.41
CA ARG A 59 -29.73 33.88 -3.22
C ARG A 59 -30.39 32.54 -2.87
N ALA A 60 -30.54 31.66 -3.85
CA ALA A 60 -31.14 30.33 -3.71
C ALA A 60 -30.26 29.26 -4.34
N ASP A 61 -30.39 28.01 -3.85
CA ASP A 61 -29.60 26.89 -4.36
C ASP A 61 -29.86 26.67 -5.85
N VAL A 62 -28.80 26.37 -6.61
CA VAL A 62 -28.86 26.18 -8.07
C VAL A 62 -28.95 24.67 -8.33
N PRO A 63 -30.12 24.13 -8.69
CA PRO A 63 -30.24 22.69 -8.91
C PRO A 63 -29.33 22.25 -10.05
N ARG A 64 -28.81 21.01 -9.98
CA ARG A 64 -27.90 20.45 -10.99
C ARG A 64 -28.42 20.60 -12.43
N LYS A 65 -29.74 20.47 -12.63
CA LYS A 65 -30.38 20.66 -13.95
C LYS A 65 -30.26 22.10 -14.44
N LEU A 66 -30.44 23.09 -13.56
CA LEU A 66 -30.29 24.51 -13.90
C LEU A 66 -28.84 24.85 -14.18
N LYS A 67 -27.91 24.39 -13.33
CA LYS A 67 -26.47 24.59 -13.53
C LYS A 67 -25.99 24.03 -14.87
N ASN A 68 -26.34 22.78 -15.18
CA ASN A 68 -25.93 22.17 -16.44
C ASN A 68 -26.47 22.95 -17.64
N TRP A 69 -27.74 23.37 -17.59
CA TRP A 69 -28.33 24.18 -18.64
C TRP A 69 -27.65 25.55 -18.83
N LEU A 70 -27.24 26.21 -17.74
CA LEU A 70 -26.47 27.46 -17.81
C LEU A 70 -25.10 27.25 -18.46
N LEU A 71 -24.44 26.13 -18.13
CA LEU A 71 -23.16 25.76 -18.73
C LEU A 71 -23.29 25.40 -20.21
N ASP A 72 -24.41 24.79 -20.62
CA ASP A 72 -24.72 24.51 -22.02
C ASP A 72 -24.87 25.83 -22.81
N ARG A 73 -25.63 26.78 -22.27
CA ARG A 73 -25.77 28.13 -22.87
C ARG A 73 -24.46 28.88 -22.95
N LEU A 74 -23.64 28.80 -21.91
CA LEU A 74 -22.31 29.40 -21.92
C LEU A 74 -21.41 28.78 -22.99
N GLN A 75 -21.49 27.46 -23.16
CA GLN A 75 -20.73 26.75 -24.19
C GLN A 75 -21.15 27.19 -25.60
N ASP A 76 -22.46 27.26 -25.87
CA ASP A 76 -23.00 27.66 -27.17
C ASP A 76 -22.60 29.11 -27.52
N GLU A 77 -22.74 30.04 -26.58
CA GLU A 77 -22.39 31.45 -26.77
C GLU A 77 -20.88 31.64 -27.00
N LEU A 78 -20.03 30.95 -26.25
CA LEU A 78 -18.59 31.03 -26.44
C LEU A 78 -18.12 30.37 -27.74
N GLN A 79 -18.84 29.37 -28.25
CA GLN A 79 -18.55 28.74 -29.55
C GLN A 79 -18.94 29.61 -30.74
N LEU A 80 -20.00 30.42 -30.60
CA LEU A 80 -20.47 31.36 -31.62
C LEU A 80 -19.77 32.72 -31.56
N ALA A 81 -19.08 33.03 -30.45
CA ALA A 81 -18.42 34.30 -30.23
C ALA A 81 -17.16 34.47 -31.13
N PRO A 82 -17.06 35.55 -31.91
CA PRO A 82 -15.86 35.83 -32.69
C PRO A 82 -14.66 36.08 -31.75
N GLY A 83 -13.54 35.44 -32.04
CA GLY A 83 -12.30 35.56 -31.25
C GLY A 83 -12.07 34.45 -30.21
N TYR A 84 -13.00 33.50 -30.04
CA TYR A 84 -12.80 32.31 -29.23
C TYR A 84 -12.85 31.04 -30.08
N SER A 85 -11.99 30.07 -29.77
CA SER A 85 -11.94 28.77 -30.44
C SER A 85 -11.63 27.66 -29.44
N ARG A 86 -11.91 26.40 -29.80
CA ARG A 86 -11.65 25.22 -28.94
C ARG A 86 -12.22 25.36 -27.51
N VAL A 87 -13.47 25.81 -27.40
CA VAL A 87 -14.21 25.94 -26.13
C VAL A 87 -14.56 24.55 -25.61
N ASN A 88 -14.16 24.25 -24.38
CA ASN A 88 -14.49 23.00 -23.69
C ASN A 88 -14.82 23.27 -22.22
N ILE A 89 -15.99 22.80 -21.79
CA ILE A 89 -16.48 22.90 -20.41
C ILE A 89 -16.58 21.50 -19.80
N GLN A 90 -15.70 21.20 -18.85
CA GLN A 90 -15.74 19.97 -18.09
C GLN A 90 -16.65 20.12 -16.86
N ARG A 91 -17.79 19.43 -16.86
CA ARG A 91 -18.80 19.54 -15.79
C ARG A 91 -18.45 18.65 -14.59
N HIS A 92 -18.47 19.20 -13.38
CA HIS A 92 -18.34 18.46 -12.13
C HIS A 92 -19.66 18.50 -11.33
N ARG A 93 -19.73 17.76 -10.20
CA ARG A 93 -20.98 17.68 -9.39
C ARG A 93 -21.43 19.08 -8.94
N LYS A 94 -20.50 19.93 -8.50
CA LYS A 94 -20.78 21.25 -7.89
C LYS A 94 -20.06 22.43 -8.55
N SER A 95 -19.09 22.16 -9.43
CA SER A 95 -18.32 23.15 -10.20
C SER A 95 -18.27 22.80 -11.69
N ALA A 96 -17.58 23.62 -12.50
CA ALA A 96 -17.19 23.30 -13.86
C ALA A 96 -15.83 23.93 -14.20
N ALA A 97 -15.04 23.28 -15.05
CA ALA A 97 -13.78 23.82 -15.55
C ALA A 97 -13.94 24.24 -17.01
N LEU A 98 -13.67 25.51 -17.32
CA LEU A 98 -13.70 26.09 -18.66
C LEU A 98 -12.29 26.15 -19.22
N SER A 99 -12.14 25.71 -20.47
CA SER A 99 -10.93 25.90 -21.27
C SER A 99 -11.31 26.47 -22.64
N VAL A 100 -10.65 27.55 -23.05
CA VAL A 100 -10.93 28.24 -24.32
C VAL A 100 -9.65 28.83 -24.90
N TRP A 101 -9.53 28.89 -26.22
CA TRP A 101 -8.43 29.57 -26.90
C TRP A 101 -8.90 30.93 -27.38
N ALA A 102 -8.25 32.00 -26.91
CA ALA A 102 -8.57 33.37 -27.32
C ALA A 102 -7.63 33.82 -28.44
N ALA A 103 -8.19 34.51 -29.43
CA ALA A 103 -7.44 35.21 -30.45
C ALA A 103 -6.61 36.34 -29.83
N PRO A 104 -5.42 36.66 -30.38
CA PRO A 104 -4.63 37.80 -29.94
C PRO A 104 -5.43 39.11 -30.03
N VAL A 105 -5.11 40.09 -29.17
CA VAL A 105 -5.69 41.43 -29.28
C VAL A 105 -5.21 42.04 -30.61
N GLU A 106 -6.09 42.71 -31.36
CA GLU A 106 -5.71 43.42 -32.59
C GLU A 106 -4.48 44.31 -32.33
N GLY A 107 -3.44 44.16 -33.15
CA GLY A 107 -2.16 44.86 -33.03
C GLY A 107 -1.06 44.13 -32.24
N SER A 108 -1.30 42.94 -31.66
CA SER A 108 -0.29 42.22 -30.85
C SER A 108 0.52 41.13 -31.56
N GLY A 109 0.26 40.84 -32.84
CA GLY A 109 1.05 39.91 -33.67
C GLY A 109 1.20 38.46 -33.14
N GLY A 110 0.51 38.10 -32.06
CA GLY A 110 0.73 36.86 -31.32
C GLY A 110 -0.12 35.69 -31.78
N GLN A 111 0.33 34.46 -31.51
CA GLN A 111 -0.48 33.26 -31.72
C GLN A 111 -1.63 33.15 -30.69
N PRO A 112 -2.75 32.48 -31.03
CA PRO A 112 -3.83 32.22 -30.09
C PRO A 112 -3.33 31.47 -28.85
N PHE A 113 -3.90 31.77 -27.69
CA PHE A 113 -3.42 31.23 -26.41
C PHE A 113 -4.57 30.69 -25.56
N GLY A 114 -4.29 29.65 -24.78
CA GLY A 114 -5.26 28.98 -23.94
C GLY A 114 -5.54 29.74 -22.64
N LEU A 115 -6.83 29.93 -22.35
CA LEU A 115 -7.39 30.41 -21.09
C LEU A 115 -8.08 29.24 -20.36
N ARG A 116 -7.90 29.13 -19.04
CA ARG A 116 -8.51 28.13 -18.17
C ARG A 116 -9.10 28.79 -16.92
N ALA A 117 -10.39 28.58 -16.66
CA ALA A 117 -11.09 29.16 -15.52
C ALA A 117 -11.96 28.12 -14.80
N ASP A 118 -12.02 28.18 -13.46
CA ASP A 118 -12.93 27.36 -12.67
C ASP A 118 -14.20 28.14 -12.32
N LEU A 119 -15.37 27.54 -12.57
CA LEU A 119 -16.69 28.10 -12.29
C LEU A 119 -17.26 27.42 -11.04
N LEU A 120 -17.36 28.17 -9.94
CA LEU A 120 -17.82 27.72 -8.63
C LEU A 120 -19.20 28.33 -8.35
N PHE A 121 -20.22 27.51 -8.08
CA PHE A 121 -21.56 28.00 -7.74
C PHE A 121 -21.73 27.87 -6.22
N GLU A 122 -21.75 28.97 -5.49
CA GLU A 122 -21.49 29.07 -4.05
C GLU A 122 -22.35 28.12 -3.19
N LEU A 123 -23.67 28.11 -3.37
CA LEU A 123 -24.58 27.19 -2.66
C LEU A 123 -24.46 25.73 -3.12
N ALA A 124 -23.99 25.49 -4.35
CA ALA A 124 -23.71 24.15 -4.82
C ALA A 124 -22.36 23.63 -4.26
N THR A 125 -21.30 24.45 -4.19
CA THR A 125 -19.98 24.01 -3.72
C THR A 125 -19.82 23.93 -2.21
N VAL A 126 -20.57 24.71 -1.42
CA VAL A 126 -20.38 24.74 0.04
C VAL A 126 -21.61 24.27 0.83
N GLY A 127 -22.78 24.13 0.18
CA GLY A 127 -24.04 23.87 0.89
C GLY A 127 -24.59 25.14 1.55
N PRO A 128 -25.83 25.15 2.07
CA PRO A 128 -26.31 26.27 2.86
C PRO A 128 -25.41 26.48 4.08
N PRO A 129 -25.18 27.71 4.53
CA PRO A 129 -24.43 27.96 5.77
C PRO A 129 -25.08 27.15 6.90
N VAL A 130 -24.26 26.38 7.62
CA VAL A 130 -24.76 25.35 8.56
C VAL A 130 -25.33 25.98 9.84
N SER A 131 -25.21 27.29 10.04
CA SER A 131 -26.01 28.11 10.97
C SER A 131 -25.69 29.60 10.79
N PRO A 132 -26.65 30.53 11.01
CA PRO A 132 -26.38 31.98 11.06
C PRO A 132 -25.34 32.39 12.13
N VAL A 133 -24.96 31.49 13.04
CA VAL A 133 -23.89 31.70 14.04
C VAL A 133 -22.47 31.52 13.44
N ALA A 134 -22.33 30.87 12.29
CA ALA A 134 -21.02 30.70 11.63
C ALA A 134 -20.52 31.98 10.93
N ASP A 135 -21.41 32.93 10.63
CA ASP A 135 -21.06 34.19 9.97
C ASP A 135 -20.28 35.16 10.87
N SER A 136 -20.51 35.15 12.19
CA SER A 136 -19.77 36.02 13.12
C SER A 136 -18.32 35.58 13.31
N LEU A 137 -18.06 34.27 13.33
CA LEU A 137 -16.72 33.69 13.47
C LEU A 137 -15.90 33.81 12.17
N LEU A 138 -16.53 33.71 10.99
CA LEU A 138 -15.86 33.90 9.69
C LEU A 138 -15.44 35.36 9.41
N GLY A 139 -15.85 36.31 10.26
CA GLY A 139 -15.38 37.70 10.22
C GLY A 139 -13.94 37.87 10.72
N SER A 140 -13.50 37.05 11.67
CA SER A 140 -12.22 37.26 12.37
C SER A 140 -11.01 36.77 11.55
N PRO A 141 -9.89 37.52 11.53
CA PRO A 141 -8.63 37.08 10.90
C PRO A 141 -8.14 35.73 11.42
N GLU A 142 -8.30 35.49 12.72
CA GLU A 142 -7.82 34.32 13.46
C GLU A 142 -8.58 33.05 13.04
N ALA A 143 -9.91 33.14 12.92
CA ALA A 143 -10.74 32.05 12.42
C ALA A 143 -10.42 31.72 10.95
N LYS A 144 -10.17 32.73 10.11
CA LYS A 144 -9.73 32.53 8.71
C LYS A 144 -8.38 31.81 8.64
N ILE A 145 -7.47 32.12 9.56
CA ILE A 145 -6.16 31.46 9.65
C ILE A 145 -6.30 30.02 10.16
N ALA A 146 -7.10 29.77 11.19
CA ALA A 146 -7.38 28.43 11.70
C ALA A 146 -8.00 27.53 10.61
N VAL A 147 -8.95 28.08 9.83
CA VAL A 147 -9.53 27.41 8.65
C VAL A 147 -8.47 27.07 7.62
N ARG A 148 -7.57 28.00 7.30
CA ARG A 148 -6.51 27.79 6.32
C ARG A 148 -5.49 26.77 6.80
N ALA A 149 -5.10 26.83 8.07
CA ALA A 149 -4.20 25.88 8.72
C ALA A 149 -4.76 24.45 8.73
N LEU A 150 -6.02 24.29 9.16
CA LEU A 150 -6.72 23.01 9.12
C LEU A 150 -6.88 22.52 7.68
N LYS A 151 -7.27 23.37 6.72
CA LYS A 151 -7.38 22.98 5.30
C LYS A 151 -6.05 22.57 4.69
N LEU A 152 -4.94 23.25 5.02
CA LEU A 152 -3.59 22.88 4.59
C LEU A 152 -3.19 21.54 5.20
N PHE A 153 -3.40 21.34 6.50
CA PHE A 153 -3.19 20.05 7.16
C PHE A 153 -4.04 18.94 6.54
N MET A 154 -5.30 19.23 6.19
CA MET A 154 -6.23 18.30 5.54
C MET A 154 -5.84 17.96 4.10
N GLN A 155 -5.25 18.91 3.36
CA GLN A 155 -4.75 18.69 2.00
C GLN A 155 -3.53 17.77 1.98
N VAL A 156 -2.64 17.91 2.97
CA VAL A 156 -1.44 17.08 3.13
C VAL A 156 -1.78 15.72 3.74
N SER A 157 -2.81 15.69 4.59
CA SER A 157 -3.35 14.48 5.22
C SER A 157 -4.42 13.84 4.33
N PHE A 158 -3.99 13.23 3.22
CA PHE A 158 -4.85 12.41 2.33
C PHE A 158 -5.83 11.53 3.13
N GLY A 159 -7.09 11.97 3.19
CA GLY A 159 -8.17 11.36 3.98
C GLY A 159 -9.05 12.38 4.71
N VAL A 160 -8.48 13.44 5.30
CA VAL A 160 -9.26 14.41 6.10
C VAL A 160 -10.13 15.34 5.23
N ALA A 161 -9.79 15.50 3.95
CA ALA A 161 -10.60 16.23 2.95
C ALA A 161 -12.03 15.65 2.74
N THR A 162 -12.35 14.52 3.38
CA THR A 162 -13.66 13.87 3.35
C THR A 162 -14.52 14.12 4.60
N LEU A 163 -14.01 14.85 5.61
CA LEU A 163 -14.79 15.24 6.79
C LEU A 163 -16.03 16.05 6.37
N LYS A 164 -17.16 15.74 7.00
CA LYS A 164 -18.40 16.48 6.79
C LYS A 164 -18.22 17.91 7.31
N SER A 165 -18.81 18.89 6.62
CA SER A 165 -18.58 20.32 6.89
C SER A 165 -18.86 20.73 8.35
N PHE A 166 -19.84 20.12 9.01
CA PHE A 166 -20.16 20.38 10.42
C PHE A 166 -19.08 19.86 11.40
N CYS A 167 -18.36 18.78 11.05
CA CYS A 167 -17.23 18.30 11.86
C CYS A 167 -16.07 19.30 11.81
N LEU A 168 -15.83 19.89 10.63
CA LEU A 168 -14.80 20.91 10.45
C LEU A 168 -15.15 22.18 11.23
N GLU A 169 -16.42 22.59 11.21
CA GLU A 169 -16.92 23.75 11.97
C GLU A 169 -16.76 23.55 13.49
N ALA A 170 -17.09 22.37 14.00
CA ALA A 170 -16.94 22.08 15.42
C ALA A 170 -15.47 22.01 15.86
N LEU A 171 -14.58 21.47 15.02
CA LEU A 171 -13.14 21.50 15.25
C LEU A 171 -12.63 22.94 15.32
N MET A 172 -13.10 23.79 14.42
CA MET A 172 -12.73 25.20 14.39
C MET A 172 -13.22 25.94 15.64
N ARG A 173 -14.46 25.71 16.06
CA ARG A 173 -15.01 26.29 17.29
C ARG A 173 -14.21 25.86 18.52
N HIS A 174 -13.84 24.58 18.64
CA HIS A 174 -13.00 24.13 19.75
C HIS A 174 -11.61 24.80 19.75
N VAL A 175 -10.98 24.97 18.59
CA VAL A 175 -9.66 25.64 18.49
C VAL A 175 -9.76 27.15 18.80
N VAL A 176 -10.83 27.81 18.38
CA VAL A 176 -11.01 29.26 18.60
C VAL A 176 -11.50 29.55 20.02
N VAL A 177 -12.51 28.82 20.50
CA VAL A 177 -13.20 29.08 21.78
C VAL A 177 -12.46 28.44 22.97
N ASP A 178 -12.12 27.16 22.89
CA ASP A 178 -11.59 26.43 24.06
C ASP A 178 -10.06 26.45 24.14
N CYS A 179 -9.38 26.58 23.01
CA CYS A 179 -7.91 26.59 22.98
C CYS A 179 -7.35 28.02 23.11
N GLY A 180 -8.13 29.09 22.86
CA GLY A 180 -7.77 30.47 23.23
C GLY A 180 -7.43 31.42 22.07
N ALA A 181 -8.35 31.62 21.13
CA ALA A 181 -8.40 32.82 20.28
C ALA A 181 -9.76 33.50 20.52
N ALA A 182 -9.88 34.24 21.63
CA ALA A 182 -11.15 34.88 21.98
C ALA A 182 -11.61 35.82 20.85
N PRO A 183 -12.86 35.70 20.35
CA PRO A 183 -13.44 36.75 19.53
C PRO A 183 -13.76 37.95 20.44
N ALA A 184 -13.27 39.13 20.07
CA ALA A 184 -13.68 40.36 20.72
C ALA A 184 -15.19 40.58 20.48
N GLY A 185 -15.99 40.41 21.54
CA GLY A 185 -17.27 41.10 21.71
C GLY A 185 -18.50 40.21 21.93
N GLY A 186 -19.10 40.34 23.12
CA GLY A 186 -20.55 40.27 23.30
C GLY A 186 -21.09 39.84 24.67
N ALA A 187 -21.22 40.82 25.59
CA ALA A 187 -22.29 41.02 26.59
C ALA A 187 -21.88 41.02 28.10
N ASP A 188 -21.91 42.24 28.66
CA ASP A 188 -22.06 42.68 30.07
C ASP A 188 -21.35 41.94 31.22
N ALA A 189 -20.29 42.57 31.76
CA ALA A 189 -20.20 43.01 33.16
C ALA A 189 -18.80 43.59 33.49
N GLY A 190 -18.76 44.84 33.95
CA GLY A 190 -17.95 45.33 35.09
C GLY A 190 -16.42 45.19 35.11
N GLU A 191 -15.77 46.32 34.78
CA GLU A 191 -14.61 46.96 35.44
C GLU A 191 -13.35 46.19 35.90
N GLU A 192 -12.24 46.69 35.36
CA GLU A 192 -10.87 46.82 35.91
C GLU A 192 -9.87 45.65 35.81
N GLY A 193 -8.94 45.81 34.86
CA GLY A 193 -7.52 45.50 35.08
C GLY A 193 -7.00 44.15 34.63
N ALA A 194 -6.95 43.88 33.32
CA ALA A 194 -6.06 42.84 32.77
C ALA A 194 -5.54 43.28 31.39
N GLY A 195 -4.21 43.32 31.25
CA GLY A 195 -3.54 43.82 30.05
C GLY A 195 -3.97 43.09 28.77
N GLU A 196 -4.00 43.84 27.66
CA GLU A 196 -4.27 43.32 26.31
C GLU A 196 -3.39 42.10 26.02
N ALA A 197 -3.99 40.90 26.05
CA ALA A 197 -3.35 39.71 25.54
C ALA A 197 -3.30 39.84 24.00
N ALA A 198 -2.10 39.97 23.46
CA ALA A 198 -1.87 40.02 22.02
C ALA A 198 -2.57 38.84 21.32
N ALA A 199 -3.29 39.13 20.23
CA ALA A 199 -3.98 38.11 19.44
C ALA A 199 -2.99 37.00 19.01
N PRO A 200 -3.38 35.72 19.12
CA PRO A 200 -2.48 34.61 18.82
C PRO A 200 -2.03 34.66 17.36
N SER A 201 -0.72 34.59 17.13
CA SER A 201 -0.14 34.56 15.79
C SER A 201 -0.62 33.35 14.98
N ALA A 202 -0.59 33.46 13.65
CA ALA A 202 -0.98 32.37 12.75
C ALA A 202 -0.28 31.04 13.05
N THR A 203 0.97 31.12 13.51
CA THR A 203 1.80 29.99 13.91
C THR A 203 1.33 29.36 15.22
N GLN A 204 0.92 30.16 16.20
CA GLN A 204 0.34 29.66 17.46
C GLN A 204 -0.99 28.94 17.20
N ILE A 205 -1.85 29.51 16.35
CA ILE A 205 -3.14 28.89 15.98
C ILE A 205 -2.93 27.55 15.27
N LEU A 206 -1.96 27.47 14.36
CA LEU A 206 -1.58 26.22 13.71
C LEU A 206 -1.05 25.19 14.72
N TYR A 207 -0.20 25.62 15.65
CA TYR A 207 0.35 24.75 16.69
C TYR A 207 -0.74 24.20 17.61
N MET A 208 -1.70 25.03 18.01
CA MET A 208 -2.85 24.64 18.83
C MET A 208 -3.78 23.66 18.09
N ALA A 209 -4.03 23.91 16.80
CA ALA A 209 -4.82 23.00 15.96
C ALA A 209 -4.13 21.63 15.77
N LEU A 210 -2.80 21.59 15.65
CA LEU A 210 -2.05 20.34 15.57
C LEU A 210 -2.00 19.63 16.92
N GLN A 211 -1.84 20.37 18.02
CA GLN A 211 -1.82 19.83 19.37
C GLN A 211 -3.11 19.09 19.73
N LEU A 212 -4.26 19.57 19.23
CA LEU A 212 -5.54 18.90 19.40
C LEU A 212 -5.51 17.42 18.97
N PHE A 213 -4.75 17.08 17.93
CA PHE A 213 -4.60 15.69 17.49
C PHE A 213 -3.49 14.94 18.21
N THR A 214 -2.57 15.63 18.88
CA THR A 214 -1.34 15.04 19.43
C THR A 214 -1.27 15.01 20.94
N LEU A 215 -2.34 15.38 21.65
CA LEU A 215 -2.38 15.29 23.11
C LEU A 215 -2.13 13.85 23.60
N PRO A 216 -1.48 13.65 24.75
CA PRO A 216 -1.31 12.33 25.36
C PRO A 216 -2.68 11.69 25.61
N GLY A 217 -2.81 10.39 25.34
CA GLY A 217 -4.09 9.67 25.47
C GLY A 217 -5.08 9.85 24.31
N MET A 218 -5.01 10.94 23.53
CA MET A 218 -6.04 11.36 22.57
C MET A 218 -6.58 10.24 21.66
N THR A 219 -7.80 9.78 21.93
CA THR A 219 -8.54 8.81 21.10
C THR A 219 -9.60 9.48 20.23
N ALA A 220 -10.14 8.78 19.22
CA ALA A 220 -11.27 9.30 18.43
C ALA A 220 -12.51 9.56 19.29
N THR A 221 -12.70 8.80 20.38
CA THR A 221 -13.78 8.98 21.35
C THR A 221 -13.56 10.23 22.22
N GLU A 222 -12.32 10.51 22.63
CA GLU A 222 -11.99 11.72 23.37
C GLU A 222 -12.05 12.96 22.48
N MET A 223 -11.62 12.84 21.23
CA MET A 223 -11.77 13.88 20.20
C MET A 223 -13.25 14.21 19.98
N GLN A 224 -14.08 13.16 19.86
CA GLN A 224 -15.52 13.30 19.80
C GLN A 224 -16.05 14.04 21.02
N ALA A 225 -15.66 13.66 22.24
CA ALA A 225 -16.13 14.29 23.48
C ALA A 225 -15.74 15.78 23.59
N ARG A 226 -14.57 16.18 23.05
CA ARG A 226 -14.10 17.57 23.06
C ARG A 226 -14.78 18.45 22.02
N VAL A 227 -15.13 17.86 20.88
CA VAL A 227 -15.64 18.61 19.71
C VAL A 227 -17.17 18.58 19.64
N ALA A 228 -17.81 17.52 20.16
CA ALA A 228 -19.27 17.39 20.17
C ALA A 228 -20.03 18.55 20.83
N PRO A 229 -19.56 19.17 21.93
CA PRO A 229 -20.22 20.33 22.54
C PRO A 229 -20.32 21.55 21.60
N HIS A 230 -19.50 21.60 20.55
CA HIS A 230 -19.47 22.70 19.58
C HIS A 230 -20.40 22.49 18.37
N VAL A 231 -21.10 21.35 18.31
CA VAL A 231 -22.11 21.04 17.27
C VAL A 231 -23.50 21.36 17.80
N LEU A 232 -24.29 22.09 17.01
CA LEU A 232 -25.65 22.54 17.39
C LEU A 232 -26.71 21.41 17.45
N PHE A 233 -26.36 20.19 17.03
CA PHE A 233 -27.26 19.03 16.99
C PHE A 233 -26.48 17.73 17.21
N ASP A 234 -27.11 16.75 17.86
CA ASP A 234 -26.51 15.42 18.04
C ASP A 234 -26.36 14.73 16.69
N CYS A 235 -25.11 14.40 16.34
CA CYS A 235 -24.74 13.81 15.06
C CYS A 235 -24.09 12.43 15.21
N GLY A 236 -24.14 11.82 16.41
CA GLY A 236 -23.49 10.54 16.68
C GLY A 236 -21.96 10.60 16.51
N GLY A 237 -21.34 9.52 16.04
CA GLY A 237 -19.88 9.49 15.81
C GLY A 237 -19.46 10.40 14.65
N MET A 238 -18.79 11.52 14.96
CA MET A 238 -18.28 12.50 13.97
C MET A 238 -16.96 12.08 13.34
N PHE A 239 -16.20 11.24 14.02
CA PHE A 239 -14.85 10.81 13.62
C PHE A 239 -14.79 9.29 13.47
N ASP A 240 -14.24 8.81 12.35
CA ASP A 240 -13.93 7.40 12.15
C ASP A 240 -12.69 7.02 12.98
N ARG A 241 -12.80 5.95 13.79
CA ARG A 241 -11.72 5.47 14.66
C ARG A 241 -10.47 5.06 13.89
N GLY A 242 -10.61 4.59 12.64
CA GLY A 242 -9.48 4.19 11.79
C GLY A 242 -8.76 5.39 11.16
N ASP A 243 -9.51 6.37 10.68
CA ASP A 243 -8.94 7.55 10.03
C ASP A 243 -8.29 8.51 11.04
N PHE A 244 -8.85 8.60 12.24
CA PHE A 244 -8.29 9.43 13.31
C PHE A 244 -6.85 9.04 13.71
N ILE A 245 -6.52 7.74 13.72
CA ILE A 245 -5.16 7.25 14.02
C ILE A 245 -4.17 7.75 12.98
N ASN A 246 -4.56 7.73 11.70
CA ASN A 246 -3.75 8.24 10.60
C ASN A 246 -3.56 9.76 10.70
N TRP A 247 -4.59 10.50 11.11
CA TRP A 247 -4.53 11.95 11.30
C TRP A 247 -3.63 12.32 12.48
N ARG A 248 -3.75 11.63 13.61
CA ARG A 248 -2.89 11.79 14.78
C ARG A 248 -1.43 11.54 14.43
N ALA A 249 -1.10 10.44 13.76
CA ALA A 249 0.28 10.13 13.36
C ALA A 249 0.90 11.20 12.46
N ARG A 250 0.12 11.77 11.54
CA ARG A 250 0.57 12.86 10.64
C ARG A 250 0.72 14.19 11.38
N ALA A 251 -0.22 14.54 12.24
CA ALA A 251 -0.12 15.73 13.09
C ALA A 251 1.12 15.66 13.98
N THR A 252 1.40 14.50 14.59
CA THR A 252 2.60 14.27 15.41
C THR A 252 3.88 14.40 14.57
N SER A 253 3.90 13.86 13.35
CA SER A 253 5.05 13.98 12.45
C SER A 253 5.32 15.44 12.03
N LEU A 254 4.26 16.17 11.66
CA LEU A 254 4.36 17.57 11.24
C LEU A 254 4.83 18.45 12.40
N LEU A 255 4.24 18.27 13.59
CA LEU A 255 4.63 18.98 14.81
C LEU A 255 6.11 18.75 15.14
N ARG A 256 6.57 17.50 15.03
CA ARG A 256 7.98 17.13 15.26
C ARG A 256 8.94 17.81 14.28
N GLN A 257 8.57 17.89 13.00
CA GLN A 257 9.40 18.55 11.97
C GLN A 257 9.45 20.07 12.17
N LEU A 258 8.32 20.70 12.53
CA LEU A 258 8.27 22.12 12.86
C LEU A 258 9.12 22.44 14.11
N LEU A 259 9.06 21.61 15.15
CA LEU A 259 9.90 21.76 16.35
C LEU A 259 11.39 21.58 16.05
N LYS A 260 11.76 20.62 15.20
CA LYS A 260 13.16 20.45 14.74
C LYS A 260 13.66 21.69 13.99
N LEU A 261 12.84 22.24 13.09
CA LEU A 261 13.20 23.44 12.34
C LEU A 261 13.36 24.65 13.27
N ALA A 262 12.42 24.84 14.20
CA ALA A 262 12.49 25.91 15.18
C ALA A 262 13.75 25.81 16.05
N GLY A 263 14.10 24.59 16.50
CA GLY A 263 15.33 24.34 17.25
C GLY A 263 16.60 24.61 16.43
N ALA A 264 16.63 24.25 15.14
CA ALA A 264 17.74 24.55 14.24
C ALA A 264 17.94 26.06 14.03
N LEU A 265 16.84 26.82 13.88
CA LEU A 265 16.87 28.28 13.76
C LEU A 265 17.33 28.97 15.04
N GLN A 266 16.92 28.48 16.22
CA GLN A 266 17.32 29.03 17.51
C GLN A 266 18.78 28.73 17.88
N SER A 267 19.31 27.59 17.44
CA SER A 267 20.70 27.17 17.69
C SER A 267 21.70 27.70 16.66
N GLY A 268 21.24 28.46 15.65
CA GLY A 268 22.10 29.06 14.62
C GLY A 268 22.75 28.04 13.68
N VAL A 269 22.24 26.81 13.61
CA VAL A 269 22.78 25.74 12.78
C VAL A 269 22.48 26.05 11.30
N GLN A 270 23.48 25.90 10.43
CA GLN A 270 23.30 26.08 8.99
C GLN A 270 22.31 25.05 8.44
N LEU A 271 21.17 25.54 7.95
CA LEU A 271 20.13 24.71 7.34
C LEU A 271 20.53 24.32 5.91
N PRO A 272 20.15 23.11 5.43
CA PRO A 272 20.42 22.68 4.05
C PRO A 272 19.72 23.55 2.99
N HIS A 273 18.65 24.24 3.38
CA HIS A 273 17.85 25.11 2.55
C HIS A 273 17.52 26.40 3.32
N ASP A 274 17.14 27.46 2.59
CA ASP A 274 16.59 28.66 3.21
C ASP A 274 15.40 28.28 4.13
N PRO A 275 15.22 28.94 5.29
CA PRO A 275 14.17 28.57 6.23
C PRO A 275 12.77 28.55 5.62
N ALA A 276 12.50 29.46 4.67
CA ALA A 276 11.22 29.51 3.97
C ALA A 276 11.03 28.29 3.04
N ASP A 277 12.10 27.84 2.38
CA ASP A 277 12.09 26.66 1.51
C ASP A 277 12.01 25.35 2.32
N ALA A 278 12.66 25.29 3.47
CA ALA A 278 12.54 24.16 4.41
C ALA A 278 11.11 24.04 4.97
N LEU A 279 10.50 25.17 5.39
CA LEU A 279 9.08 25.25 5.76
C LEU A 279 8.19 24.79 4.60
N TYR A 280 8.45 25.29 3.40
CA TYR A 280 7.69 24.92 2.21
C TYR A 280 7.77 23.42 1.93
N LEU A 281 8.94 22.79 2.07
CA LEU A 281 9.12 21.34 1.90
C LEU A 281 8.39 20.51 2.96
N ILE A 282 8.41 20.95 4.23
CA ILE A 282 7.69 20.32 5.35
C ILE A 282 6.17 20.32 5.08
N PHE A 283 5.61 21.43 4.61
CA PHE A 283 4.18 21.53 4.31
C PHE A 283 3.77 20.92 2.97
N ARG A 284 4.64 20.89 1.96
CA ARG A 284 4.25 20.42 0.62
C ARG A 284 4.04 18.91 0.57
N GLY A 285 4.74 18.15 1.40
CA GLY A 285 4.75 16.70 1.33
C GLY A 285 5.31 16.23 0.00
N SER A 286 6.41 15.50 0.03
CA SER A 286 7.00 14.99 -1.19
C SER A 286 6.19 13.80 -1.71
N GLY A 287 5.25 14.06 -2.62
CA GLY A 287 4.39 13.03 -3.19
C GLY A 287 3.97 13.37 -4.61
N LYS A 288 4.58 12.71 -5.60
CA LYS A 288 4.02 12.62 -6.97
C LYS A 288 2.64 11.95 -6.91
N ARG A 289 1.67 12.45 -7.69
CA ARG A 289 0.37 11.76 -7.89
C ARG A 289 0.63 10.37 -8.52
N PRO A 290 -0.14 9.32 -8.18
CA PRO A 290 -0.04 8.04 -8.87
C PRO A 290 -0.36 8.21 -10.37
N LYS A 291 0.57 7.80 -11.25
CA LYS A 291 0.53 7.89 -12.74
C LYS A 291 -0.63 7.14 -13.42
N ARG A 292 -1.61 6.63 -12.66
CA ARG A 292 -2.65 5.70 -13.16
C ARG A 292 -3.80 6.37 -13.92
N VAL A 293 -3.95 7.70 -13.86
CA VAL A 293 -5.04 8.44 -14.52
C VAL A 293 -4.63 8.98 -15.91
N GLU A 294 -3.35 9.22 -16.18
CA GLU A 294 -2.89 9.76 -17.46
C GLU A 294 -2.73 8.69 -18.55
N ARG A 295 -2.36 7.45 -18.20
CA ARG A 295 -2.24 6.34 -19.17
C ARG A 295 -3.57 5.96 -19.82
N ARG A 296 -4.70 6.08 -19.11
CA ARG A 296 -6.04 5.83 -19.67
C ARG A 296 -6.46 6.89 -20.70
N LYS A 297 -6.10 8.17 -20.49
CA LYS A 297 -6.40 9.25 -21.45
C LYS A 297 -5.49 9.22 -22.67
N ALA A 298 -4.22 8.80 -22.50
CA ALA A 298 -3.27 8.65 -23.61
C ALA A 298 -3.61 7.44 -24.52
N ALA A 299 -4.05 6.32 -23.94
CA ALA A 299 -4.50 5.15 -24.70
C ALA A 299 -5.78 5.42 -25.51
N GLN A 300 -6.69 6.25 -24.99
CA GLN A 300 -7.92 6.64 -25.69
C GLN A 300 -7.68 7.62 -26.85
N ARG A 301 -6.63 8.46 -26.77
CA ARG A 301 -6.24 9.36 -27.87
C ARG A 301 -5.52 8.63 -29.00
N ARG A 302 -4.72 7.61 -28.69
CA ARG A 302 -4.02 6.78 -29.69
C ARG A 302 -4.95 5.88 -30.51
N GLN A 303 -6.18 5.61 -30.05
CA GLN A 303 -7.18 4.88 -30.82
C GLN A 303 -8.03 5.78 -31.73
N GLN A 304 -7.87 7.11 -31.67
CA GLN A 304 -8.64 8.06 -32.48
C GLN A 304 -7.82 8.76 -33.59
N GLU A 305 -6.51 8.55 -33.66
CA GLU A 305 -5.67 9.11 -34.71
C GLU A 305 -5.10 7.97 -35.56
N SER A 306 -5.76 7.70 -36.69
CA SER A 306 -5.18 6.96 -37.81
C SER A 306 -4.91 7.95 -38.94
N PRO A 307 -3.72 7.95 -39.56
CA PRO A 307 -3.54 8.50 -40.88
C PRO A 307 -3.49 7.37 -41.89
N THR A 308 -4.45 7.39 -42.80
CA THR A 308 -4.38 6.81 -44.13
C THR A 308 -3.25 7.46 -44.92
N THR A 309 -2.30 6.69 -45.47
CA THR A 309 -2.08 6.45 -46.92
C THR A 309 -0.69 5.84 -47.16
N ASP A 310 -0.70 4.88 -48.07
CA ASP A 310 0.36 4.04 -48.61
C ASP A 310 1.38 4.77 -49.51
N GLU A 311 2.45 4.02 -49.81
CA GLU A 311 3.34 4.06 -50.99
C GLU A 311 4.41 5.17 -51.08
N ASP A 312 5.70 4.79 -50.94
CA ASP A 312 6.55 4.37 -52.07
C ASP A 312 8.08 4.51 -51.76
N ARG A 313 8.87 3.60 -52.35
CA ARG A 313 10.34 3.62 -52.59
C ARG A 313 11.37 3.16 -51.54
N SER A 314 11.91 1.98 -51.89
CA SER A 314 13.27 1.46 -51.72
C SER A 314 14.39 2.33 -52.37
N GLU A 315 15.59 2.34 -51.77
CA GLU A 315 16.92 2.00 -52.37
C GLU A 315 18.14 2.75 -51.76
N ARG A 316 19.28 2.01 -51.65
CA ARG A 316 20.72 2.42 -51.49
C ARG A 316 21.17 2.83 -50.07
N GLY A 317 22.35 2.50 -49.54
CA GLY A 317 23.62 1.85 -49.96
C GLY A 317 24.69 2.32 -48.93
N SER A 318 25.29 1.43 -48.13
CA SER A 318 26.71 0.99 -48.13
C SER A 318 27.82 2.01 -47.78
N ASP A 319 28.79 1.52 -46.97
CA ASP A 319 30.19 1.95 -46.73
C ASP A 319 30.48 3.06 -45.71
N SER A 320 31.67 3.17 -45.09
CA SER A 320 32.61 2.27 -44.37
C SER A 320 33.65 3.19 -43.66
N ASP A 321 34.35 2.66 -42.65
CA ASP A 321 35.74 2.97 -42.19
C ASP A 321 36.10 4.15 -41.24
N ASP A 322 36.55 3.74 -40.04
CA ASP A 322 37.88 3.92 -39.41
C ASP A 322 38.43 5.22 -38.72
N VAL A 323 38.75 5.03 -37.41
CA VAL A 323 40.06 5.24 -36.71
C VAL A 323 40.38 6.51 -35.86
N ASP A 324 40.66 6.20 -34.57
CA ASP A 324 41.56 6.75 -33.51
C ASP A 324 41.40 8.11 -32.78
N GLY A 325 41.66 8.05 -31.46
CA GLY A 325 42.30 9.15 -30.71
C GLY A 325 41.82 9.43 -29.26
N GLN A 326 42.55 8.93 -28.25
CA GLN A 326 42.36 9.21 -26.81
C GLN A 326 42.74 10.66 -26.38
N ARG A 327 41.96 11.29 -25.47
CA ARG A 327 42.34 11.78 -24.10
C ARG A 327 41.34 12.77 -23.46
N SER A 328 40.75 12.32 -22.33
CA SER A 328 40.39 13.01 -21.07
C SER A 328 40.06 14.53 -21.01
N ARG A 329 38.81 14.88 -20.63
CA ARG A 329 38.40 15.46 -19.31
C ARG A 329 36.92 15.93 -19.30
N SER A 330 36.17 15.45 -18.30
CA SER A 330 35.03 16.07 -17.56
C SER A 330 33.92 16.84 -18.30
N SER A 331 32.69 16.31 -18.29
CA SER A 331 31.47 16.95 -17.76
C SER A 331 30.24 16.05 -17.93
N GLU A 332 29.55 15.85 -16.80
CA GLU A 332 28.09 15.67 -16.61
C GLU A 332 27.25 14.98 -17.71
N SER A 333 26.69 13.80 -17.38
CA SER A 333 25.35 13.44 -17.86
C SER A 333 24.66 12.46 -16.91
N ASP A 334 23.43 12.86 -16.57
CA ASP A 334 22.48 12.31 -15.62
C ASP A 334 21.94 10.91 -15.95
N PRO A 335 21.49 10.15 -14.93
CA PRO A 335 20.75 8.90 -15.08
C PRO A 335 19.23 9.14 -15.19
N GLY A 336 18.62 8.62 -16.25
CA GLY A 336 17.16 8.62 -16.46
C GLY A 336 16.48 7.37 -15.87
N ASP A 337 16.09 7.47 -14.59
CA ASP A 337 15.10 6.63 -13.87
C ASP A 337 13.66 6.99 -14.29
N ASP A 338 12.81 5.98 -14.52
CA ASP A 338 11.36 6.03 -14.28
C ASP A 338 10.81 4.60 -14.47
N GLY A 339 10.26 3.88 -13.49
CA GLY A 339 9.45 4.25 -12.33
C GLY A 339 8.21 3.33 -12.34
N ASP A 340 7.72 2.80 -11.22
CA ASP A 340 6.63 3.39 -10.43
C ASP A 340 6.41 2.49 -9.17
N LYS A 341 6.57 2.83 -7.89
CA LYS A 341 6.33 4.00 -7.00
C LYS A 341 4.85 4.29 -6.67
N GLU A 342 4.43 3.81 -5.49
CA GLU A 342 3.68 4.62 -4.52
C GLU A 342 4.24 4.44 -3.08
N CYS A 343 4.23 5.55 -2.33
CA CYS A 343 4.83 5.85 -1.03
C CYS A 343 6.37 5.79 -0.94
N GLY A 344 7.02 6.78 -1.56
CA GLY A 344 8.34 7.23 -1.14
C GLY A 344 8.20 8.11 0.10
N MET A 345 8.99 7.82 1.13
CA MET A 345 9.55 8.90 1.94
C MET A 345 10.40 9.71 0.95
N HIS A 346 10.08 10.98 0.69
CA HIS A 346 11.17 11.87 0.30
C HIS A 346 11.63 12.66 1.51
N GLY A 347 12.92 13.00 1.45
CA GLY A 347 13.79 13.44 2.53
C GLY A 347 13.15 14.31 3.60
N ASP A 348 13.47 14.01 4.85
CA ASP A 348 13.47 15.00 5.91
C ASP A 348 14.34 16.17 5.41
N PRO A 349 13.79 17.37 5.18
CA PRO A 349 14.58 18.50 4.67
C PRO A 349 15.66 18.97 5.67
N LEU A 350 15.71 18.37 6.86
CA LEU A 350 16.70 18.58 7.91
C LEU A 350 17.67 17.39 8.08
N SER A 351 17.74 16.47 7.11
CA SER A 351 18.71 15.38 7.14
C SER A 351 20.14 15.95 7.17
N GLY A 352 20.83 15.81 8.30
CA GLY A 352 22.20 16.30 8.51
C GLY A 352 22.42 17.03 9.83
N ILE A 353 21.37 17.48 10.51
CA ILE A 353 21.49 18.02 11.87
C ILE A 353 21.47 16.85 12.85
N ALA A 354 22.67 16.43 13.29
CA ALA A 354 22.83 15.40 14.30
C ALA A 354 22.37 15.94 15.66
N VAL A 355 21.10 15.69 16.00
CA VAL A 355 20.70 15.62 17.40
C VAL A 355 20.82 14.14 17.79
N PRO A 356 21.53 13.79 18.88
CA PRO A 356 21.51 12.44 19.38
C PRO A 356 20.05 12.09 19.68
N MET A 357 19.46 11.22 18.87
CA MET A 357 18.14 10.68 19.14
C MET A 357 18.33 9.66 20.25
N GLN A 358 18.31 10.14 21.50
CA GLN A 358 18.05 9.27 22.63
C GLN A 358 16.72 8.58 22.35
N TYR A 359 16.82 7.27 22.12
CA TYR A 359 15.70 6.36 22.11
C TYR A 359 14.99 6.56 23.45
N ARG A 360 13.84 7.23 23.43
CA ARG A 360 12.95 7.19 24.59
C ARG A 360 12.31 5.83 24.52
N ASP A 361 12.68 4.98 25.47
CA ASP A 361 11.90 3.82 25.90
C ASP A 361 10.46 4.28 26.13
N GLU A 362 9.63 4.19 25.10
CA GLU A 362 8.21 3.96 25.29
C GLU A 362 8.01 2.44 25.20
N HIS A 363 8.65 1.72 26.14
CA HIS A 363 7.99 0.57 26.75
C HIS A 363 6.68 1.11 27.32
N ARG A 364 5.64 1.12 26.49
CA ARG A 364 4.29 1.08 27.02
C ARG A 364 4.29 -0.17 27.89
N GLU A 365 3.99 -0.01 29.17
CA GLU A 365 4.18 -1.11 30.13
C GLU A 365 3.32 -2.32 29.71
N LEU A 366 3.85 -3.54 29.92
CA LEU A 366 3.11 -4.81 29.81
C LEU A 366 1.73 -4.73 30.51
N SER A 367 1.63 -3.92 31.58
CA SER A 367 0.41 -3.61 32.35
C SER A 367 -0.72 -3.06 31.47
N SER A 368 -0.43 -2.29 30.42
CA SER A 368 -1.44 -1.65 29.57
C SER A 368 -2.13 -2.59 28.56
N TRP A 369 -1.46 -3.68 28.13
CA TRP A 369 -2.09 -4.74 27.32
C TRP A 369 -2.67 -5.86 28.15
N ALA A 370 -2.13 -6.11 29.36
CA ALA A 370 -2.75 -7.00 30.33
C ALA A 370 -4.13 -6.49 30.79
N ALA A 371 -4.32 -5.17 30.86
CA ALA A 371 -5.59 -4.52 31.18
C ALA A 371 -6.59 -4.46 30.00
N ALA A 372 -6.13 -4.63 28.75
CA ALA A 372 -7.00 -4.70 27.59
C ALA A 372 -7.52 -6.14 27.42
N ALA A 373 -8.67 -6.44 28.04
CA ALA A 373 -9.38 -7.70 27.85
C ALA A 373 -9.58 -7.99 26.35
N ALA A 374 -9.50 -9.26 25.95
CA ALA A 374 -9.78 -9.66 24.58
C ALA A 374 -11.15 -9.10 24.16
N GLU A 375 -11.20 -8.26 23.13
CA GLU A 375 -12.49 -7.80 22.57
C GLU A 375 -13.27 -9.08 22.21
N PRO A 376 -14.44 -9.34 22.83
CA PRO A 376 -15.18 -10.54 22.51
C PRO A 376 -15.59 -10.45 21.04
N PRO A 377 -15.34 -11.50 20.23
CA PRO A 377 -16.00 -11.57 18.94
C PRO A 377 -17.50 -11.58 19.27
N ILE A 378 -18.27 -10.69 18.66
CA ILE A 378 -19.74 -10.50 18.78
C ILE A 378 -20.42 -11.65 19.53
N GLU A 379 -21.23 -11.39 20.57
CA GLU A 379 -21.83 -12.34 21.56
C GLU A 379 -22.09 -13.81 21.12
N LEU A 380 -22.33 -14.06 19.84
CA LEU A 380 -22.47 -15.36 19.18
C LEU A 380 -21.17 -16.19 19.07
N PHE A 381 -20.00 -15.59 19.22
CA PHE A 381 -18.69 -16.24 19.02
C PHE A 381 -17.87 -16.31 20.31
N GLU A 382 -16.87 -17.18 20.31
CA GLU A 382 -15.89 -17.31 21.38
C GLU A 382 -14.50 -17.62 20.82
N TRP A 383 -13.48 -17.16 21.53
CA TRP A 383 -12.09 -17.51 21.24
C TRP A 383 -11.81 -18.94 21.71
N CYS A 384 -11.02 -19.68 20.93
CA CYS A 384 -10.43 -20.94 21.37
C CYS A 384 -8.93 -20.97 21.05
N VAL A 385 -8.19 -21.73 21.85
CA VAL A 385 -6.82 -22.12 21.53
C VAL A 385 -6.91 -23.49 20.86
N CYS A 386 -6.29 -23.66 19.69
CA CYS A 386 -6.31 -24.92 18.97
C CYS A 386 -5.02 -25.69 19.27
N ASP A 387 -5.05 -26.58 20.25
CA ASP A 387 -3.92 -27.47 20.53
C ASP A 387 -3.87 -28.61 19.52
N LEU A 388 -2.81 -28.63 18.69
CA LEU A 388 -2.62 -29.65 17.66
C LEU A 388 -2.04 -30.96 18.20
N ASN A 389 -1.68 -31.03 19.49
CA ASN A 389 -1.37 -32.30 20.13
C ASN A 389 -2.62 -33.15 20.33
N ASP A 390 -3.81 -32.51 20.41
CA ASP A 390 -5.09 -33.20 20.39
C ASP A 390 -5.50 -33.51 18.94
N ASP A 391 -5.56 -34.79 18.60
CA ASP A 391 -5.93 -35.27 17.27
C ASP A 391 -7.34 -34.84 16.83
N ALA A 392 -8.27 -34.65 17.77
CA ALA A 392 -9.61 -34.16 17.45
C ALA A 392 -9.56 -32.70 16.97
N VAL A 393 -8.81 -31.85 17.67
CA VAL A 393 -8.64 -30.44 17.31
C VAL A 393 -7.82 -30.30 16.03
N ALA A 394 -6.76 -31.10 15.86
CA ALA A 394 -5.98 -31.13 14.62
C ALA A 394 -6.85 -31.50 13.41
N LYS A 395 -7.76 -32.46 13.57
CA LYS A 395 -8.74 -32.82 12.54
C LYS A 395 -9.72 -31.69 12.23
N GLU A 396 -10.19 -30.94 13.23
CA GLU A 396 -11.08 -29.80 13.00
C GLU A 396 -10.37 -28.65 12.25
N VAL A 397 -9.11 -28.35 12.59
CA VAL A 397 -8.30 -27.35 11.88
C VAL A 397 -8.07 -27.81 10.44
N TYR A 398 -7.72 -29.09 10.26
CA TYR A 398 -7.60 -29.74 8.96
C TYR A 398 -8.89 -29.58 8.13
N GLU A 399 -10.05 -29.90 8.69
CA GLU A 399 -11.35 -29.79 8.02
C GLU A 399 -11.71 -28.34 7.68
N LEU A 400 -11.37 -27.38 8.54
CA LEU A 400 -11.59 -25.97 8.26
C LEU A 400 -10.77 -25.53 7.05
N LEU A 401 -9.46 -25.82 7.04
CA LEU A 401 -8.53 -25.44 5.98
C LEU A 401 -8.89 -26.13 4.66
N SER A 402 -9.08 -27.44 4.69
CA SER A 402 -9.43 -28.27 3.52
C SER A 402 -10.78 -27.96 2.91
N ASN A 403 -11.62 -27.15 3.57
CA ASN A 403 -12.92 -26.73 3.02
C ASN A 403 -13.00 -25.22 2.71
N ASN A 404 -12.14 -24.39 3.30
CA ASN A 404 -12.32 -22.94 3.31
C ASN A 404 -11.06 -22.11 3.10
N TYR A 405 -9.89 -22.71 2.86
CA TYR A 405 -8.64 -21.96 2.68
C TYR A 405 -8.49 -21.43 1.24
N VAL A 406 -7.32 -21.62 0.63
CA VAL A 406 -6.98 -21.19 -0.71
C VAL A 406 -7.52 -22.18 -1.74
N GLU A 407 -8.25 -21.64 -2.71
CA GLU A 407 -8.73 -22.34 -3.90
C GLU A 407 -8.06 -21.68 -5.10
N ASP A 408 -7.74 -22.48 -6.11
CA ASP A 408 -7.34 -21.95 -7.41
C ASP A 408 -8.52 -21.14 -8.01
N ASP A 409 -8.22 -20.14 -8.84
CA ASP A 409 -9.22 -19.23 -9.44
C ASP A 409 -10.28 -20.00 -10.25
N ASP A 410 -9.91 -21.19 -10.75
CA ASP A 410 -10.77 -22.10 -11.51
C ASP A 410 -11.51 -23.15 -10.64
N ASN A 411 -11.32 -23.17 -9.31
CA ASN A 411 -11.88 -24.16 -8.37
C ASN A 411 -11.56 -25.64 -8.68
N MET A 412 -10.52 -25.93 -9.47
CA MET A 412 -10.16 -27.30 -9.84
C MET A 412 -9.35 -28.03 -8.75
N PHE A 413 -8.52 -27.27 -8.02
CA PHE A 413 -7.61 -27.79 -6.99
C PHE A 413 -7.82 -27.06 -5.67
N ARG A 414 -7.74 -27.83 -4.58
CA ARG A 414 -7.76 -27.28 -3.22
C ARG A 414 -6.61 -27.85 -2.41
N PHE A 415 -5.86 -26.99 -1.73
CA PHE A 415 -4.79 -27.46 -0.85
C PHE A 415 -5.34 -28.36 0.26
N ASN A 416 -4.66 -29.49 0.44
CA ASN A 416 -5.00 -30.53 1.40
C ASN A 416 -3.82 -30.68 2.37
N TYR A 417 -3.64 -29.68 3.25
CA TYR A 417 -2.59 -29.74 4.27
C TYR A 417 -2.83 -30.94 5.19
N SER A 418 -1.97 -31.95 5.20
CA SER A 418 -2.17 -33.11 6.08
C SER A 418 -2.04 -32.70 7.56
N THR A 419 -2.65 -33.47 8.46
CA THR A 419 -2.48 -33.25 9.91
C THR A 419 -1.02 -33.35 10.33
N GLY A 420 -0.25 -34.25 9.71
CA GLY A 420 1.20 -34.36 9.89
C GLY A 420 1.95 -33.10 9.48
N PHE A 421 1.58 -32.49 8.34
CA PHE A 421 2.15 -31.22 7.89
C PHE A 421 1.81 -30.07 8.83
N LEU A 422 0.56 -29.96 9.29
CA LEU A 422 0.15 -28.93 10.24
C LEU A 422 0.89 -29.07 11.58
N LYS A 423 1.05 -30.28 12.10
CA LYS A 423 1.83 -30.55 13.31
C LYS A 423 3.30 -30.15 13.11
N TRP A 424 3.90 -30.54 12.00
CA TRP A 424 5.29 -30.17 11.69
C TRP A 424 5.48 -28.66 11.57
N CYS A 425 4.57 -27.93 10.90
CA CYS A 425 4.68 -26.48 10.76
C CYS A 425 4.44 -25.72 12.07
N LEU A 426 3.49 -26.17 12.89
CA LEU A 426 2.99 -25.38 14.02
C LEU A 426 3.56 -25.78 15.38
N LEU A 427 4.06 -27.01 15.52
CA LEU A 427 4.73 -27.50 16.73
C LEU A 427 6.25 -27.43 16.61
N CYS A 428 6.78 -26.34 16.03
CA CYS A 428 8.22 -26.11 15.96
C CYS A 428 8.82 -25.75 17.33
N PRO A 429 10.15 -25.86 17.50
CA PRO A 429 10.83 -25.41 18.72
C PRO A 429 10.46 -23.97 19.09
N GLY A 430 10.11 -23.75 20.36
CA GLY A 430 9.67 -22.44 20.87
C GLY A 430 8.22 -22.05 20.54
N SER A 431 7.47 -22.88 19.80
CA SER A 431 6.05 -22.64 19.53
C SER A 431 5.23 -22.53 20.81
N ARG A 432 4.18 -21.71 20.77
CA ARG A 432 3.27 -21.49 21.90
C ARG A 432 1.86 -21.81 21.49
N LEU A 433 1.15 -22.61 22.29
CA LEU A 433 -0.24 -22.96 22.04
C LEU A 433 -1.12 -21.70 21.91
N ASP A 434 -0.86 -20.68 22.74
CA ASP A 434 -1.60 -19.41 22.70
C ASP A 434 -1.59 -18.71 21.33
N TRP A 435 -0.61 -19.01 20.48
CA TRP A 435 -0.48 -18.44 19.15
C TRP A 435 -1.25 -19.21 18.06
N MET A 436 -1.92 -20.31 18.43
CA MET A 436 -2.84 -21.06 17.56
C MET A 436 -4.28 -20.64 17.86
N VAL A 437 -4.71 -19.52 17.28
CA VAL A 437 -5.95 -18.84 17.64
C VAL A 437 -7.09 -19.29 16.73
N GLY A 438 -8.14 -19.83 17.33
CA GLY A 438 -9.39 -20.18 16.65
C GLY A 438 -10.58 -19.36 17.12
N VAL A 439 -11.62 -19.31 16.28
CA VAL A 439 -12.94 -18.76 16.62
C VAL A 439 -13.99 -19.86 16.47
N ARG A 440 -14.79 -20.05 17.52
CA ARG A 440 -15.93 -20.97 17.53
C ARG A 440 -17.25 -20.23 17.64
N VAL A 441 -18.31 -20.82 17.11
CA VAL A 441 -19.68 -20.39 17.36
C VAL A 441 -20.12 -20.96 18.71
N ARG A 442 -20.57 -20.12 19.66
CA ARG A 442 -20.95 -20.59 21.02
C ARG A 442 -22.01 -21.68 20.99
N ALA A 443 -23.06 -21.50 20.18
CA ALA A 443 -24.19 -22.41 20.13
C ALA A 443 -23.85 -23.81 19.58
N SER A 444 -22.98 -23.89 18.56
CA SER A 444 -22.67 -25.16 17.88
C SER A 444 -21.26 -25.68 18.16
N ARG A 445 -20.43 -24.91 18.89
CA ARG A 445 -19.00 -25.15 19.15
C ARG A 445 -18.14 -25.38 17.90
N LYS A 446 -18.67 -25.09 16.71
CA LYS A 446 -18.02 -25.33 15.42
C LYS A 446 -16.92 -24.30 15.19
N LEU A 447 -15.74 -24.76 14.76
CA LEU A 447 -14.62 -23.90 14.36
C LEU A 447 -14.94 -23.19 13.05
N VAL A 448 -14.83 -21.85 13.04
CA VAL A 448 -15.21 -21.00 11.91
C VAL A 448 -14.13 -20.02 11.47
N GLY A 449 -13.06 -19.89 12.25
CA GLY A 449 -11.89 -19.11 11.89
C GLY A 449 -10.64 -19.63 12.59
N PHE A 450 -9.48 -19.48 11.96
CA PHE A 450 -8.18 -19.93 12.47
C PHE A 450 -7.08 -18.98 11.97
N ILE A 451 -6.08 -18.73 12.81
CA ILE A 451 -4.82 -18.05 12.48
C ILE A 451 -3.73 -18.59 13.40
N SER A 452 -2.53 -18.77 12.88
CA SER A 452 -1.39 -19.27 13.66
C SER A 452 -0.19 -18.35 13.57
N ALA A 453 0.63 -18.34 14.61
CA ALA A 453 1.96 -17.75 14.60
C ALA A 453 3.00 -18.73 15.16
N VAL A 454 4.20 -18.75 14.56
CA VAL A 454 5.36 -19.51 15.05
C VAL A 454 6.55 -18.60 15.25
N PRO A 455 7.44 -18.83 16.22
CA PRO A 455 8.61 -17.98 16.43
C PRO A 455 9.63 -18.16 15.30
N ALA A 456 10.27 -17.08 14.89
CA ALA A 456 11.39 -17.14 13.97
C ALA A 456 12.41 -16.02 14.26
N HIS A 457 13.69 -16.35 14.11
CA HIS A 457 14.76 -15.35 14.10
C HIS A 457 14.99 -14.90 12.66
N ILE A 458 14.56 -13.69 12.33
CA ILE A 458 14.61 -13.20 10.95
C ILE A 458 15.69 -12.12 10.84
N ARG A 459 16.67 -12.34 9.97
CA ARG A 459 17.60 -11.31 9.51
C ARG A 459 16.92 -10.49 8.44
N ALA A 460 16.65 -9.24 8.78
CA ALA A 460 16.03 -8.25 7.91
C ALA A 460 17.01 -7.09 7.69
N GLY A 461 17.76 -7.15 6.59
CA GLY A 461 18.85 -6.23 6.28
C GLY A 461 20.08 -6.59 7.10
N GLN A 462 20.55 -5.65 7.94
CA GLN A 462 21.71 -5.87 8.82
C GLN A 462 21.32 -6.34 10.23
N GLN A 463 20.02 -6.34 10.57
CA GLN A 463 19.54 -6.64 11.91
C GLN A 463 18.88 -8.02 11.94
N THR A 464 19.24 -8.81 12.95
CA THR A 464 18.51 -10.03 13.31
C THR A 464 17.47 -9.65 14.36
N VAL A 465 16.20 -9.92 14.07
CA VAL A 465 15.05 -9.57 14.91
C VAL A 465 14.31 -10.84 15.27
N ARG A 466 13.92 -10.97 16.54
CA ARG A 466 12.99 -12.02 16.96
C ARG A 466 11.59 -11.62 16.49
N MET A 467 11.06 -12.35 15.53
CA MET A 467 9.74 -12.11 14.94
C MET A 467 8.86 -13.35 15.12
N VAL A 468 7.60 -13.24 14.73
CA VAL A 468 6.75 -14.41 14.47
C VAL A 468 6.43 -14.53 12.98
N GLU A 469 6.31 -15.75 12.49
CA GLU A 469 5.79 -16.03 11.16
C GLU A 469 4.30 -16.31 11.28
N ILE A 470 3.48 -15.50 10.60
CA ILE A 470 2.02 -15.69 10.57
C ILE A 470 1.66 -16.56 9.38
N ASN A 471 0.89 -17.61 9.63
CA ASN A 471 0.39 -18.49 8.59
C ASN A 471 -1.05 -18.98 8.87
N PHE A 472 -1.62 -19.71 7.92
CA PHE A 472 -2.92 -20.41 8.01
C PHE A 472 -4.12 -19.53 8.42
N LEU A 473 -4.11 -18.24 8.07
CA LEU A 473 -5.28 -17.37 8.26
C LEU A 473 -6.46 -17.85 7.40
N CYS A 474 -7.43 -18.47 8.05
CA CYS A 474 -8.61 -19.02 7.41
C CYS A 474 -9.89 -18.52 8.06
N VAL A 475 -10.85 -18.11 7.23
CA VAL A 475 -12.21 -17.79 7.67
C VAL A 475 -13.18 -18.62 6.84
N HIS A 476 -14.11 -19.28 7.52
CA HIS A 476 -15.16 -20.08 6.88
C HIS A 476 -15.89 -19.26 5.80
N LYS A 477 -16.14 -19.84 4.61
CA LYS A 477 -16.63 -19.11 3.41
C LYS A 477 -17.84 -18.23 3.69
N LYS A 478 -18.81 -18.74 4.46
CA LYS A 478 -20.05 -18.04 4.89
C LYS A 478 -19.82 -16.76 5.72
N LEU A 479 -18.63 -16.56 6.29
CA LEU A 479 -18.31 -15.44 7.19
C LEU A 479 -17.30 -14.44 6.63
N ARG A 480 -16.77 -14.67 5.41
CA ARG A 480 -15.73 -13.81 4.79
C ARG A 480 -16.14 -12.34 4.65
N SER A 481 -17.43 -12.05 4.41
CA SER A 481 -17.97 -10.68 4.30
C SER A 481 -18.21 -9.97 5.63
N LYS A 482 -17.99 -10.62 6.77
CA LYS A 482 -18.29 -10.08 8.12
C LYS A 482 -17.09 -9.48 8.85
N ARG A 483 -15.98 -9.20 8.15
CA ARG A 483 -14.75 -8.61 8.72
C ARG A 483 -14.17 -9.39 9.91
N LEU A 484 -14.30 -10.72 9.92
CA LEU A 484 -13.73 -11.57 10.99
C LEU A 484 -12.20 -11.66 10.92
N ALA A 485 -11.62 -11.62 9.72
CA ALA A 485 -10.16 -11.69 9.53
C ALA A 485 -9.38 -10.55 10.26
N PRO A 486 -9.79 -9.26 10.16
CA PRO A 486 -9.19 -8.20 10.98
C PRO A 486 -9.26 -8.44 12.50
N VAL A 487 -10.33 -9.07 13.00
CA VAL A 487 -10.49 -9.38 14.43
C VAL A 487 -9.50 -10.47 14.85
N LEU A 488 -9.37 -11.53 14.04
CA LEU A 488 -8.35 -12.58 14.20
C LEU A 488 -6.93 -12.00 14.21
N ILE A 489 -6.61 -11.12 13.25
CA ILE A 489 -5.30 -10.47 13.14
C ILE A 489 -5.01 -9.61 14.39
N LYS A 490 -5.99 -8.83 14.87
CA LYS A 490 -5.82 -8.04 16.10
C LYS A 490 -5.54 -8.91 17.33
N GLU A 491 -6.25 -10.01 17.48
CA GLU A 491 -6.09 -10.89 18.63
C GLU A 491 -4.75 -11.62 18.61
N ILE A 492 -4.30 -12.16 17.46
CA ILE A 492 -2.96 -12.77 17.39
C ILE A 492 -1.88 -11.73 17.67
N THR A 493 -2.00 -10.51 17.14
CA THR A 493 -1.07 -9.41 17.43
C THR A 493 -1.04 -9.08 18.92
N ARG A 494 -2.19 -9.06 19.60
CA ARG A 494 -2.26 -8.86 21.06
C ARG A 494 -1.51 -9.96 21.81
N ARG A 495 -1.73 -11.24 21.48
CA ARG A 495 -1.07 -12.39 22.14
C ARG A 495 0.43 -12.43 21.90
N VAL A 496 0.88 -12.05 20.71
CA VAL A 496 2.30 -11.95 20.35
C VAL A 496 2.96 -10.78 21.08
N ASN A 497 2.31 -9.61 21.13
CA ASN A 497 2.81 -8.45 21.87
C ASN A 497 2.91 -8.71 23.39
N LEU A 498 2.00 -9.50 23.97
CA LEU A 498 2.09 -9.92 25.38
C LEU A 498 3.34 -10.76 25.69
N CYS A 499 3.95 -11.37 24.67
CA CYS A 499 5.19 -12.12 24.78
C CYS A 499 6.43 -11.27 24.43
N ASP A 500 6.28 -9.94 24.39
CA ASP A 500 7.31 -8.96 24.03
C ASP A 500 7.91 -9.20 22.62
N ILE A 501 7.04 -9.56 21.67
CA ILE A 501 7.40 -9.63 20.25
C ILE A 501 6.51 -8.66 19.50
N TRP A 502 7.12 -7.79 18.69
CA TRP A 502 6.43 -6.65 18.08
C TRP A 502 6.38 -6.70 16.55
N GLN A 503 7.04 -7.68 15.94
CA GLN A 503 7.17 -7.82 14.49
C GLN A 503 6.73 -9.20 14.02
N ALA A 504 6.31 -9.27 12.76
CA ALA A 504 5.94 -10.53 12.13
C ALA A 504 6.30 -10.56 10.65
N ALA A 505 6.57 -11.75 10.12
CA ALA A 505 6.67 -12.01 8.68
C ALA A 505 5.47 -12.82 8.20
N TYR A 506 4.97 -12.51 7.00
CA TYR A 506 3.87 -13.26 6.39
C TYR A 506 3.90 -13.12 4.87
N THR A 507 3.27 -14.07 4.19
CA THR A 507 3.08 -14.04 2.75
C THR A 507 1.61 -14.06 2.37
N ALA A 508 1.31 -13.54 1.18
CA ALA A 508 -0.02 -13.64 0.59
C ALA A 508 0.07 -13.72 -0.93
N GLY A 509 -0.81 -14.51 -1.55
CA GLY A 509 -0.99 -14.50 -3.00
C GLY A 509 -1.75 -13.27 -3.51
N VAL A 510 -2.53 -12.62 -2.63
CA VAL A 510 -3.20 -11.36 -2.93
C VAL A 510 -2.29 -10.16 -2.62
N LEU A 511 -2.30 -9.16 -3.50
CA LEU A 511 -1.50 -7.96 -3.31
C LEU A 511 -2.11 -7.04 -2.23
N LEU A 512 -1.49 -7.03 -1.05
CA LEU A 512 -1.71 -6.05 0.01
C LEU A 512 -0.67 -4.91 -0.08
N PRO A 513 -1.03 -3.64 0.25
CA PRO A 513 -0.08 -2.53 0.25
C PRO A 513 0.72 -2.47 1.58
N LYS A 514 2.07 -2.51 1.61
CA LYS A 514 3.06 -2.64 0.52
C LYS A 514 3.99 -3.83 0.81
N PRO A 515 4.21 -4.76 -0.15
CA PRO A 515 5.08 -5.91 0.07
C PRO A 515 6.55 -5.49 0.10
N VAL A 516 7.35 -6.23 0.87
CA VAL A 516 8.80 -6.06 0.93
C VAL A 516 9.51 -6.76 -0.23
N ALA A 517 8.93 -7.82 -0.77
CA ALA A 517 9.41 -8.53 -1.95
C ALA A 517 8.25 -9.26 -2.64
N THR A 518 8.43 -9.65 -3.90
CA THR A 518 7.47 -10.47 -4.64
C THR A 518 8.24 -11.53 -5.40
N CYS A 519 7.87 -12.79 -5.18
CA CYS A 519 8.43 -13.94 -5.87
C CYS A 519 7.34 -14.59 -6.74
N ARG A 520 7.71 -15.27 -7.81
CA ARG A 520 6.80 -15.96 -8.71
C ARG A 520 6.94 -17.47 -8.59
N TYR A 521 5.82 -18.19 -8.68
CA TYR A 521 5.82 -19.64 -8.74
C TYR A 521 6.26 -20.17 -10.11
N TYR A 522 6.97 -21.28 -10.07
CA TYR A 522 7.41 -22.05 -11.22
C TYR A 522 7.10 -23.53 -10.98
N HIS A 523 6.71 -24.22 -12.04
CA HIS A 523 6.22 -25.59 -11.98
C HIS A 523 6.98 -26.49 -12.95
N ARG A 524 7.42 -27.65 -12.48
CA ARG A 524 8.11 -28.66 -13.27
C ARG A 524 7.34 -29.97 -13.25
N SER A 525 6.85 -30.40 -14.41
CA SER A 525 6.05 -31.62 -14.54
C SER A 525 6.88 -32.89 -14.33
N LEU A 526 6.62 -33.65 -13.26
CA LEU A 526 7.24 -34.97 -13.05
C LEU A 526 6.39 -36.08 -13.68
N ASN A 527 5.06 -35.93 -13.64
CA ASN A 527 4.09 -36.84 -14.26
C ASN A 527 3.20 -36.10 -15.28
N PRO A 528 3.70 -35.78 -16.49
CA PRO A 528 2.95 -34.99 -17.47
C PRO A 528 1.61 -35.61 -17.89
N ARG A 529 1.52 -36.95 -17.89
CA ARG A 529 0.29 -37.66 -18.27
C ARG A 529 -0.84 -37.32 -17.31
N LYS A 530 -0.61 -37.45 -16.00
CA LYS A 530 -1.61 -37.12 -14.97
C LYS A 530 -1.90 -35.63 -14.94
N LEU A 531 -0.87 -34.77 -15.00
CA LEU A 531 -1.06 -33.31 -14.94
C LEU A 531 -1.90 -32.76 -16.09
N ILE A 532 -1.79 -33.34 -17.28
CA ILE A 532 -2.61 -32.94 -18.43
C ILE A 532 -4.03 -33.50 -18.33
N ASP A 533 -4.19 -34.74 -17.86
CA ASP A 533 -5.49 -35.39 -17.67
C ASP A 533 -6.38 -34.62 -16.68
N VAL A 534 -5.79 -34.20 -15.55
CA VAL A 534 -6.51 -33.45 -14.50
C VAL A 534 -6.62 -31.95 -14.79
N GLY A 535 -6.12 -31.46 -15.93
CA GLY A 535 -6.19 -30.06 -16.34
C GLY A 535 -5.20 -29.10 -15.65
N PHE A 536 -4.28 -29.59 -14.83
CA PHE A 536 -3.23 -28.78 -14.18
C PHE A 536 -2.25 -28.19 -15.21
N SER A 537 -1.97 -28.92 -16.28
CA SER A 537 -1.10 -28.46 -17.38
C SER A 537 -1.78 -28.64 -18.72
N ARG A 538 -1.54 -27.72 -19.65
CA ARG A 538 -2.07 -27.82 -21.01
C ARG A 538 -1.00 -28.34 -21.95
N LEU A 539 -1.41 -29.17 -22.90
CA LEU A 539 -0.52 -29.64 -23.94
C LEU A 539 -0.20 -28.48 -24.91
N PRO A 540 1.07 -28.15 -25.16
CA PRO A 540 1.42 -27.05 -26.05
C PRO A 540 0.89 -27.28 -27.48
N PRO A 541 0.51 -26.21 -28.21
CA PRO A 541 0.10 -26.33 -29.60
C PRO A 541 1.16 -27.07 -30.42
N ARG A 542 0.75 -28.09 -31.19
CA ARG A 542 1.63 -28.95 -32.02
C ARG A 542 2.58 -29.90 -31.25
N SER A 543 2.39 -30.10 -29.94
CA SER A 543 3.04 -31.20 -29.22
C SER A 543 2.17 -32.47 -29.25
N THR A 544 2.72 -33.61 -28.84
CA THR A 544 1.97 -34.84 -28.57
C THR A 544 2.27 -35.30 -27.14
N MET A 545 1.38 -36.09 -26.54
CA MET A 545 1.58 -36.60 -25.18
C MET A 545 2.93 -37.33 -25.04
N ALA A 546 3.27 -38.18 -26.01
CA ALA A 546 4.53 -38.91 -26.04
C ALA A 546 5.75 -37.98 -26.11
N ARG A 547 5.68 -36.88 -26.89
CA ARG A 547 6.75 -35.88 -26.97
C ARG A 547 6.93 -35.14 -25.64
N THR A 548 5.83 -34.77 -24.98
CA THR A 548 5.85 -34.09 -23.68
C THR A 548 6.42 -35.00 -22.58
N ILE A 549 6.04 -36.28 -22.56
CA ILE A 549 6.61 -37.28 -21.64
C ILE A 549 8.12 -37.41 -21.87
N LYS A 550 8.55 -37.54 -23.13
CA LYS A 550 9.98 -37.64 -23.47
C LYS A 550 10.75 -36.36 -23.10
N LEU A 551 10.16 -35.19 -23.28
CA LEU A 551 10.77 -33.91 -22.94
C LEU A 551 11.04 -33.80 -21.44
N TYR A 552 10.13 -34.28 -20.60
CA TYR A 552 10.20 -34.11 -19.15
C TYR A 552 10.77 -35.32 -18.40
N LYS A 553 11.07 -36.42 -19.10
CA LYS A 553 11.70 -37.62 -18.53
C LYS A 553 12.97 -37.27 -17.75
N LEU A 554 13.06 -37.80 -16.53
CA LEU A 554 14.22 -37.74 -15.66
C LEU A 554 14.96 -39.09 -15.66
N PRO A 555 16.25 -39.14 -15.26
CA PRO A 555 16.95 -40.37 -14.94
C PRO A 555 16.29 -41.13 -13.78
N ASP A 556 16.56 -42.43 -13.68
CA ASP A 556 16.00 -43.29 -12.62
C ASP A 556 16.76 -43.15 -11.29
N GLU A 557 18.05 -42.81 -11.34
CA GLU A 557 18.92 -42.63 -10.17
C GLU A 557 19.58 -41.25 -10.15
N ALA A 558 19.83 -40.75 -8.94
CA ALA A 558 20.53 -39.48 -8.72
C ALA A 558 22.00 -39.59 -9.16
N VAL A 559 22.55 -38.50 -9.70
CA VAL A 559 23.89 -38.50 -10.30
C VAL A 559 24.97 -38.14 -9.29
N THR A 560 24.65 -37.32 -8.28
CA THR A 560 25.63 -36.82 -7.31
C THR A 560 26.10 -37.93 -6.36
N PRO A 561 27.41 -38.25 -6.34
CA PRO A 561 27.96 -39.24 -5.41
C PRO A 561 27.80 -38.78 -3.96
N GLY A 562 27.46 -39.71 -3.06
CA GLY A 562 27.31 -39.41 -1.64
C GLY A 562 25.99 -38.72 -1.25
N LEU A 563 25.07 -38.52 -2.19
CA LEU A 563 23.73 -38.00 -1.89
C LEU A 563 22.92 -39.03 -1.09
N ARG A 564 22.60 -38.67 0.16
CA ARG A 564 21.81 -39.50 1.08
C ARG A 564 20.78 -38.66 1.84
N GLU A 565 19.85 -39.33 2.51
CA GLU A 565 18.91 -38.66 3.41
C GLU A 565 19.65 -38.02 4.60
N ALA A 566 19.19 -36.84 4.99
CA ALA A 566 19.64 -36.13 6.17
C ALA A 566 19.24 -36.89 7.45
N ARG A 567 20.14 -36.94 8.42
CA ARG A 567 19.96 -37.56 9.73
C ARG A 567 19.94 -36.49 10.82
N SER A 568 19.37 -36.78 11.98
CA SER A 568 19.35 -35.84 13.11
C SER A 568 20.77 -35.45 13.59
N SER A 569 21.76 -36.33 13.44
CA SER A 569 23.17 -36.05 13.74
C SER A 569 23.79 -34.99 12.84
N ASP A 570 23.22 -34.78 11.65
CA ASP A 570 23.73 -33.85 10.64
C ASP A 570 23.32 -32.40 10.94
N ALA A 571 22.35 -32.19 11.84
CA ALA A 571 21.73 -30.89 12.11
C ALA A 571 22.72 -29.74 12.42
N PRO A 572 23.80 -29.94 13.22
CA PRO A 572 24.78 -28.88 13.46
C PRO A 572 25.51 -28.44 12.20
N GLN A 573 25.96 -29.38 11.35
CA GLN A 573 26.67 -29.07 10.10
C GLN A 573 25.71 -28.42 9.09
N ILE A 574 24.46 -28.90 9.00
CA ILE A 574 23.43 -28.30 8.15
C ILE A 574 23.15 -26.85 8.59
N ALA A 575 23.05 -26.59 9.91
CA ALA A 575 22.82 -25.24 10.42
C ALA A 575 23.95 -24.28 10.07
N GLU A 576 25.21 -24.73 10.16
CA GLU A 576 26.37 -23.94 9.77
C GLU A 576 26.36 -23.59 8.27
N LEU A 577 26.20 -24.60 7.41
CA LEU A 577 26.13 -24.43 5.96
C LEU A 577 24.96 -23.52 5.54
N LEU A 578 23.79 -23.73 6.15
CA LEU A 578 22.58 -22.98 5.85
C LEU A 578 22.72 -21.52 6.25
N ASN A 579 23.17 -21.23 7.47
CA ASN A 579 23.37 -19.85 7.93
C ASN A 579 24.46 -19.12 7.13
N ALA A 580 25.54 -19.82 6.76
CA ALA A 580 26.58 -19.27 5.90
C ALA A 580 26.05 -18.94 4.50
N HIS A 581 25.25 -19.82 3.90
CA HIS A 581 24.59 -19.57 2.62
C HIS A 581 23.59 -18.40 2.70
N LEU A 582 22.71 -18.41 3.71
CA LEU A 582 21.65 -17.43 3.90
C LEU A 582 22.17 -16.03 4.24
N SER A 583 23.39 -15.91 4.79
CA SER A 583 24.01 -14.60 5.07
C SER A 583 24.18 -13.69 3.85
N ARG A 584 24.09 -14.26 2.63
CA ARG A 584 24.23 -13.53 1.36
C ARG A 584 22.98 -12.74 0.98
N TYR A 585 21.82 -13.09 1.55
CA TYR A 585 20.53 -12.50 1.21
C TYR A 585 20.06 -11.52 2.29
N LYS A 586 19.16 -10.61 1.93
CA LYS A 586 18.74 -9.50 2.81
C LYS A 586 17.57 -9.85 3.72
N LEU A 587 16.73 -10.83 3.35
CA LEU A 587 15.62 -11.31 4.17
C LEU A 587 15.75 -12.82 4.36
N THR A 588 16.21 -13.26 5.52
CA THR A 588 16.48 -14.69 5.79
C THR A 588 16.09 -15.10 7.20
N GLN A 589 15.82 -16.38 7.39
CA GLN A 589 15.72 -16.98 8.71
C GLN A 589 17.12 -17.39 9.18
N VAL A 590 17.39 -17.18 10.47
CA VAL A 590 18.60 -17.64 11.15
C VAL A 590 18.22 -18.88 11.94
N PHE A 591 18.87 -20.00 11.66
CA PHE A 591 18.53 -21.28 12.27
C PHE A 591 19.53 -21.66 13.35
N ASN A 592 19.04 -22.26 14.43
CA ASN A 592 19.87 -23.02 15.37
C ASN A 592 19.79 -24.53 15.07
N ALA A 593 20.64 -25.34 15.73
CA ALA A 593 20.70 -26.78 15.47
C ALA A 593 19.41 -27.53 15.85
N GLU A 594 18.68 -27.07 16.88
CA GLU A 594 17.39 -27.65 17.30
C GLU A 594 16.30 -27.38 16.24
N GLU A 595 16.23 -26.15 15.74
CA GLU A 595 15.33 -25.77 14.65
C GLU A 595 15.65 -26.56 13.38
N VAL A 596 16.93 -26.72 13.02
CA VAL A 596 17.31 -27.55 11.86
C VAL A 596 16.92 -29.02 12.06
N ALA A 597 17.12 -29.58 13.25
CA ALA A 597 16.73 -30.94 13.55
C ALA A 597 15.21 -31.17 13.37
N HIS A 598 14.39 -30.16 13.61
CA HIS A 598 12.94 -30.20 13.38
C HIS A 598 12.56 -29.95 11.91
N TRP A 599 13.07 -28.88 11.29
CA TRP A 599 12.68 -28.44 9.94
C TRP A 599 13.22 -29.34 8.82
N PHE A 600 14.33 -30.04 9.05
CA PHE A 600 14.96 -30.91 8.06
C PHE A 600 14.84 -32.41 8.41
N GLN A 601 13.98 -32.75 9.38
CA GLN A 601 13.69 -34.15 9.69
C GLN A 601 12.89 -34.79 8.56
N ASN A 602 13.41 -35.86 7.96
CA ASN A 602 12.67 -36.62 6.96
C ASN A 602 11.37 -37.21 7.55
N ILE A 603 10.22 -36.67 7.12
CA ILE A 603 8.88 -37.14 7.51
C ILE A 603 8.14 -37.48 6.22
N SER A 604 7.75 -38.74 6.08
CA SER A 604 7.07 -39.25 4.88
C SER A 604 5.86 -38.39 4.51
N LEU A 605 5.79 -37.98 3.25
CA LEU A 605 4.72 -37.12 2.69
C LEU A 605 4.56 -35.77 3.40
N VAL A 606 5.59 -35.27 4.09
CA VAL A 606 5.60 -33.94 4.71
C VAL A 606 6.83 -33.16 4.29
N VAL A 607 8.03 -33.67 4.58
CA VAL A 607 9.29 -33.01 4.21
C VAL A 607 10.38 -34.04 3.96
N ASN A 608 11.17 -33.78 2.92
CA ASN A 608 12.31 -34.58 2.52
C ASN A 608 13.56 -33.70 2.47
N ALA A 609 14.62 -34.12 3.17
CA ALA A 609 15.90 -33.44 3.21
C ALA A 609 17.02 -34.42 2.89
N TYR A 610 17.90 -34.01 1.99
CA TYR A 610 19.06 -34.77 1.53
C TYR A 610 20.32 -33.95 1.74
N VAL A 611 21.42 -34.66 2.01
CA VAL A 611 22.75 -34.10 2.18
C VAL A 611 23.73 -34.83 1.26
N VAL A 612 24.77 -34.12 0.84
CA VAL A 612 25.88 -34.71 0.11
C VAL A 612 27.04 -34.89 1.08
N GLU A 613 27.42 -36.15 1.28
CA GLU A 613 28.61 -36.54 2.02
C GLU A 613 29.60 -37.17 1.02
N PRO A 614 30.59 -36.40 0.52
CA PRO A 614 31.49 -36.90 -0.51
C PRO A 614 32.23 -38.16 -0.05
N PRO A 615 32.39 -39.18 -0.92
CA PRO A 615 33.12 -40.40 -0.57
C PRO A 615 34.57 -40.14 -0.12
N ASP A 616 35.18 -39.06 -0.62
CA ASP A 616 36.56 -38.67 -0.32
C ASP A 616 36.72 -38.01 1.07
N SER A 617 35.63 -37.57 1.69
CA SER A 617 35.62 -36.88 2.99
C SER A 617 34.44 -37.35 3.86
N PRO A 618 34.46 -38.61 4.33
CA PRO A 618 33.38 -39.16 5.15
C PRO A 618 33.22 -38.36 6.45
N GLY A 619 31.99 -38.09 6.83
CA GLY A 619 31.59 -37.31 8.00
C GLY A 619 31.44 -35.80 7.75
N THR A 620 31.88 -35.28 6.59
CA THR A 620 31.75 -33.87 6.24
C THR A 620 30.64 -33.67 5.21
N ILE A 621 29.65 -32.86 5.55
CA ILE A 621 28.56 -32.50 4.65
C ILE A 621 28.98 -31.28 3.84
N THR A 622 28.79 -31.34 2.53
CA THR A 622 29.12 -30.22 1.62
C THR A 622 27.88 -29.50 1.12
N ASP A 623 26.82 -30.24 0.80
CA ASP A 623 25.63 -29.70 0.17
C ASP A 623 24.36 -30.21 0.86
N VAL A 624 23.29 -29.41 0.80
CA VAL A 624 21.99 -29.72 1.39
C VAL A 624 20.90 -29.37 0.37
N VAL A 625 19.91 -30.24 0.19
CA VAL A 625 18.72 -29.94 -0.61
C VAL A 625 17.48 -30.51 0.06
N SER A 626 16.41 -29.72 0.11
CA SER A 626 15.18 -30.12 0.76
C SER A 626 13.94 -29.67 -0.03
N PHE A 627 12.86 -30.43 0.13
CA PHE A 627 11.55 -30.09 -0.40
C PHE A 627 10.45 -30.61 0.52
N TYR A 628 9.32 -29.91 0.57
CA TYR A 628 8.15 -30.34 1.34
C TYR A 628 6.99 -30.74 0.44
N THR A 629 6.07 -31.52 1.00
CA THR A 629 4.88 -32.01 0.30
C THR A 629 3.71 -31.11 0.58
N LEU A 630 3.02 -30.67 -0.48
CA LEU A 630 1.72 -30.05 -0.35
C LEU A 630 0.75 -30.73 -1.32
N PRO A 631 -0.03 -31.71 -0.86
CA PRO A 631 -0.99 -32.37 -1.73
C PRO A 631 -2.18 -31.44 -1.99
N SER A 632 -2.77 -31.58 -3.17
CA SER A 632 -4.00 -30.91 -3.56
C SER A 632 -5.08 -31.92 -3.90
N SER A 633 -6.29 -31.72 -3.37
CA SER A 633 -7.45 -32.52 -3.72
C SER A 633 -7.95 -32.13 -5.11
N ILE A 634 -8.16 -33.11 -5.97
CA ILE A 634 -8.70 -32.93 -7.33
C ILE A 634 -10.22 -33.07 -7.24
N LEU A 635 -10.95 -32.02 -7.62
CA LEU A 635 -12.41 -32.01 -7.52
C LEU A 635 -13.06 -32.49 -8.83
N GLY A 636 -13.94 -33.49 -8.75
CA GLY A 636 -14.79 -33.91 -9.86
C GLY A 636 -14.13 -34.77 -10.95
N HIS A 637 -12.92 -35.29 -10.73
CA HIS A 637 -12.25 -36.19 -11.68
C HIS A 637 -12.59 -37.67 -11.39
N PRO A 638 -12.90 -38.50 -12.40
CA PRO A 638 -13.37 -39.88 -12.20
C PRO A 638 -12.30 -40.85 -11.67
N THR A 639 -11.01 -40.59 -11.95
CA THR A 639 -9.90 -41.54 -11.68
C THR A 639 -8.83 -41.02 -10.73
N HIS A 640 -8.77 -39.71 -10.48
CA HIS A 640 -7.68 -39.08 -9.73
C HIS A 640 -8.26 -38.21 -8.64
N THR A 641 -7.89 -38.49 -7.39
CA THR A 641 -8.43 -37.80 -6.20
C THR A 641 -7.43 -36.82 -5.59
N GLU A 642 -6.13 -37.07 -5.77
CA GLU A 642 -5.04 -36.30 -5.17
C GLU A 642 -3.96 -35.99 -6.22
N LEU A 643 -3.45 -34.76 -6.18
CA LEU A 643 -2.27 -34.29 -6.91
C LEU A 643 -1.15 -34.04 -5.90
N ARG A 644 -0.03 -34.74 -6.02
CA ARG A 644 1.11 -34.62 -5.09
C ARG A 644 2.12 -33.64 -5.65
N ALA A 645 2.25 -32.48 -5.01
CA ALA A 645 3.22 -31.47 -5.37
C ALA A 645 4.36 -31.41 -4.34
N ALA A 646 5.60 -31.47 -4.82
CA ALA A 646 6.79 -31.18 -4.03
C ALA A 646 7.10 -29.69 -4.19
N TYR A 647 7.44 -28.99 -3.11
CA TYR A 647 7.85 -27.59 -3.11
C TYR A 647 9.30 -27.50 -2.65
N LEU A 648 10.16 -26.93 -3.49
CA LEU A 648 11.55 -26.68 -3.15
C LEU A 648 11.63 -25.79 -1.91
N TYR A 649 12.36 -26.25 -0.89
CA TYR A 649 12.51 -25.56 0.39
C TYR A 649 13.86 -24.85 0.44
N TYR A 650 14.78 -25.29 1.29
CA TYR A 650 16.15 -24.76 1.33
C TYR A 650 17.12 -25.62 0.54
N THR A 651 18.01 -24.95 -0.19
CA THR A 651 19.09 -25.59 -0.95
C THR A 651 20.41 -24.85 -0.71
N VAL A 652 21.46 -25.58 -0.39
CA VAL A 652 22.82 -25.09 -0.20
C VAL A 652 23.74 -25.93 -1.08
N ALA A 653 24.35 -25.29 -2.07
CA ALA A 653 25.29 -25.91 -2.99
C ALA A 653 26.67 -25.24 -2.82
N THR A 654 27.69 -26.03 -2.47
CA THR A 654 29.08 -25.60 -2.29
C THR A 654 30.02 -26.30 -3.27
N THR A 655 30.00 -27.63 -3.33
CA THR A 655 30.86 -28.44 -4.21
C THR A 655 30.09 -28.92 -5.43
N THR A 656 28.82 -29.31 -5.23
CA THR A 656 27.95 -29.76 -6.30
C THR A 656 27.33 -28.57 -7.04
N PRO A 657 27.31 -28.53 -8.39
CA PRO A 657 26.59 -27.48 -9.11
C PRO A 657 25.11 -27.43 -8.70
N LEU A 658 24.58 -26.25 -8.37
CA LEU A 658 23.20 -26.08 -7.88
C LEU A 658 22.15 -26.74 -8.79
N LYS A 659 22.30 -26.58 -10.11
CA LYS A 659 21.43 -27.21 -11.11
C LYS A 659 21.41 -28.74 -11.00
N GLN A 660 22.56 -29.36 -10.76
CA GLN A 660 22.67 -30.81 -10.60
C GLN A 660 22.01 -31.26 -9.30
N LEU A 661 22.27 -30.55 -8.19
CA LEU A 661 21.69 -30.87 -6.89
C LEU A 661 20.15 -30.81 -6.90
N VAL A 662 19.57 -29.78 -7.53
CA VAL A 662 18.11 -29.66 -7.70
C VAL A 662 17.57 -30.71 -8.66
N ASN A 663 18.32 -31.06 -9.72
CA ASN A 663 17.94 -32.16 -10.60
C ASN A 663 17.83 -33.49 -9.85
N ASP A 664 18.78 -33.79 -8.97
CA ASP A 664 18.74 -35.01 -8.15
C ASP A 664 17.58 -34.99 -7.15
N ALA A 665 17.23 -33.84 -6.57
CA ALA A 665 16.04 -33.71 -5.74
C ALA A 665 14.75 -34.01 -6.53
N MET A 666 14.65 -33.56 -7.79
CA MET A 666 13.52 -33.91 -8.66
C MET A 666 13.48 -35.41 -9.00
N ILE A 667 14.63 -36.06 -9.18
CA ILE A 667 14.71 -37.52 -9.39
C ILE A 667 14.18 -38.24 -8.14
N ARG A 668 14.61 -37.84 -6.94
CA ARG A 668 14.10 -38.38 -5.67
C ARG A 668 12.60 -38.16 -5.52
N ALA A 669 12.09 -36.97 -5.82
CA ALA A 669 10.66 -36.69 -5.82
C ALA A 669 9.90 -37.54 -6.84
N ALA A 670 10.41 -37.72 -8.06
CA ALA A 670 9.78 -38.58 -9.06
C ALA A 670 9.72 -40.04 -8.58
N ALA A 671 10.80 -40.56 -7.98
CA ALA A 671 10.84 -41.90 -7.41
C ALA A 671 9.85 -42.12 -6.25
N LEU A 672 9.58 -41.06 -5.47
CA LEU A 672 8.57 -41.05 -4.41
C LEU A 672 7.12 -40.87 -4.93
N GLY A 673 6.93 -40.75 -6.24
CA GLY A 673 5.61 -40.67 -6.88
C GLY A 673 4.96 -39.28 -6.82
N TYR A 674 5.76 -38.21 -6.77
CA TYR A 674 5.24 -36.84 -6.91
C TYR A 674 4.91 -36.53 -8.38
N ASP A 675 3.88 -35.71 -8.59
CA ASP A 675 3.37 -35.39 -9.92
C ASP A 675 3.99 -34.11 -10.50
N VAL A 676 4.30 -33.15 -9.63
CA VAL A 676 4.86 -31.84 -10.00
C VAL A 676 5.86 -31.38 -8.94
N PHE A 677 6.88 -30.66 -9.38
CA PHE A 677 7.88 -30.02 -8.52
C PHE A 677 7.80 -28.51 -8.68
N ASN A 678 7.54 -27.80 -7.60
CA ASN A 678 7.29 -26.38 -7.54
C ASN A 678 8.50 -25.66 -6.94
N ALA A 679 8.80 -24.46 -7.42
CA ALA A 679 9.83 -23.60 -6.88
C ALA A 679 9.40 -22.13 -7.02
N LEU A 680 9.90 -21.28 -6.12
CA LEU A 680 9.84 -19.83 -6.26
C LEU A 680 11.16 -19.32 -6.87
N ASP A 681 11.16 -18.17 -7.53
CA ASP A 681 12.36 -17.47 -8.02
C ASP A 681 13.16 -16.74 -6.92
N LEU A 682 13.03 -17.20 -5.67
CA LEU A 682 13.80 -16.72 -4.52
C LEU A 682 15.25 -17.26 -4.53
N MET A 683 16.13 -16.65 -3.74
CA MET A 683 17.54 -17.02 -3.64
C MET A 683 18.23 -17.09 -5.03
N LEU A 684 18.92 -18.18 -5.33
CA LEU A 684 19.60 -18.41 -6.61
C LEU A 684 18.78 -19.28 -7.58
N ASN A 685 17.47 -19.46 -7.32
CA ASN A 685 16.67 -20.44 -8.06
C ASN A 685 16.56 -20.10 -9.55
N GLU A 686 16.48 -18.80 -9.89
CA GLU A 686 16.39 -18.33 -11.28
C GLU A 686 17.48 -18.91 -12.20
N SER A 687 18.68 -19.18 -11.65
CA SER A 687 19.81 -19.73 -12.40
C SER A 687 19.57 -21.10 -13.02
N PHE A 688 18.68 -21.93 -12.46
CA PHE A 688 18.43 -23.29 -12.97
C PHE A 688 17.01 -23.50 -13.53
N LEU A 689 16.05 -22.61 -13.27
CA LEU A 689 14.64 -22.83 -13.61
C LEU A 689 14.43 -23.15 -15.11
N LYS A 690 14.98 -22.31 -15.99
CA LYS A 690 14.86 -22.49 -17.44
C LYS A 690 15.52 -23.79 -17.91
N ASP A 691 16.73 -24.04 -17.43
CA ASP A 691 17.55 -25.19 -17.80
C ASP A 691 16.95 -26.52 -17.36
N LEU A 692 16.35 -26.54 -16.17
CA LEU A 692 15.65 -27.69 -15.63
C LEU A 692 14.19 -27.76 -16.12
N LYS A 693 13.79 -26.92 -17.08
CA LYS A 693 12.48 -26.93 -17.76
C LYS A 693 11.30 -26.61 -16.83
N PHE A 694 11.52 -25.78 -15.81
CA PHE A 694 10.43 -25.21 -15.03
C PHE A 694 9.63 -24.24 -15.91
N GLY A 695 8.32 -24.41 -15.95
CA GLY A 695 7.39 -23.48 -16.57
C GLY A 695 7.01 -22.38 -15.59
N GLN A 696 6.85 -21.15 -16.10
CA GLN A 696 6.39 -20.03 -15.29
C GLN A 696 4.91 -20.22 -14.91
N GLY A 697 4.61 -20.18 -13.61
CA GLY A 697 3.25 -20.15 -13.09
C GLY A 697 2.64 -18.76 -13.18
N ASP A 698 1.32 -18.71 -12.99
CA ASP A 698 0.52 -17.49 -12.88
C ASP A 698 0.53 -16.91 -11.45
N GLY A 699 0.70 -17.76 -10.44
CA GLY A 699 0.78 -17.37 -9.04
C GLY A 699 2.00 -16.52 -8.69
N GLN A 700 1.77 -15.44 -7.93
CA GLN A 700 2.81 -14.65 -7.26
C GLN A 700 2.66 -14.79 -5.76
N LEU A 701 3.78 -14.76 -5.04
CA LEU A 701 3.83 -14.75 -3.59
C LEU A 701 4.46 -13.43 -3.13
N HIS A 702 3.67 -12.63 -2.42
CA HIS A 702 4.10 -11.34 -1.90
C HIS A 702 4.53 -11.49 -0.44
N TYR A 703 5.73 -11.01 -0.11
CA TYR A 703 6.27 -11.05 1.26
C TYR A 703 5.97 -9.73 1.98
N TYR A 704 5.63 -9.84 3.26
CA TYR A 704 5.29 -8.71 4.12
C TYR A 704 5.97 -8.81 5.47
N LEU A 705 6.30 -7.65 6.04
CA LEU A 705 6.74 -7.52 7.42
C LEU A 705 5.80 -6.58 8.17
N TYR A 706 5.24 -7.06 9.28
CA TYR A 706 4.46 -6.26 10.21
C TYR A 706 5.39 -5.48 11.14
N ASN A 707 5.12 -4.19 11.30
CA ASN A 707 5.87 -3.29 12.18
C ASN A 707 7.39 -3.27 11.92
N TRP A 708 7.79 -3.50 10.66
CA TRP A 708 9.17 -3.43 10.20
C TRP A 708 9.24 -2.77 8.82
N ARG A 709 10.30 -2.00 8.58
CA ARG A 709 10.56 -1.38 7.28
C ARG A 709 11.91 -1.81 6.76
N LEU A 710 11.94 -2.21 5.50
CA LEU A 710 13.17 -2.61 4.83
C LEU A 710 13.41 -1.74 3.58
N GLY A 711 14.68 -1.53 3.21
CA GLY A 711 15.06 -0.93 1.93
C GLY A 711 14.51 0.48 1.65
N ALA A 712 14.41 1.35 2.67
CA ALA A 712 13.81 2.69 2.56
C ALA A 712 12.40 2.72 1.93
N GLY A 713 11.66 1.59 1.97
CA GLY A 713 10.33 1.45 1.38
C GLY A 713 10.31 1.07 -0.09
N GLN A 714 11.43 0.63 -0.68
CA GLN A 714 11.44 -0.01 -2.00
C GLN A 714 11.35 -1.55 -1.87
N PRO A 715 10.59 -2.23 -2.75
CA PRO A 715 10.59 -3.69 -2.79
C PRO A 715 11.97 -4.22 -3.17
N MET A 716 12.39 -5.30 -2.52
CA MET A 716 13.60 -6.03 -2.86
C MET A 716 13.40 -6.90 -4.10
N ALA A 717 14.51 -7.25 -4.76
CA ALA A 717 14.51 -8.30 -5.78
C ALA A 717 14.20 -9.67 -5.14
N ALA A 718 13.55 -10.56 -5.90
CA ALA A 718 13.25 -11.92 -5.45
C ALA A 718 14.50 -12.69 -5.02
N GLY A 719 15.62 -12.52 -5.75
CA GLY A 719 16.90 -13.14 -5.42
C GLY A 719 17.53 -12.66 -4.10
N ASP A 720 17.09 -11.53 -3.52
CA ASP A 720 17.54 -11.08 -2.19
C ASP A 720 16.70 -11.70 -1.04
N VAL A 721 15.69 -12.52 -1.36
CA VAL A 721 14.85 -13.24 -0.39
C VAL A 721 15.38 -14.65 -0.20
N GLY A 722 15.75 -14.99 1.03
CA GLY A 722 16.07 -16.35 1.48
C GLY A 722 15.21 -16.80 2.66
N LEU A 723 14.00 -16.26 2.76
CA LEU A 723 12.96 -16.70 3.68
C LEU A 723 11.93 -17.53 2.91
N VAL A 724 11.77 -18.80 3.27
CA VAL A 724 10.76 -19.67 2.66
C VAL A 724 9.64 -19.88 3.67
N LEU A 725 8.43 -19.42 3.35
CA LEU A 725 7.24 -19.64 4.18
C LEU A 725 6.41 -20.80 3.60
N MET A 726 5.76 -21.54 4.51
CA MET A 726 5.06 -22.80 4.24
C MET A 726 3.63 -22.65 3.73
#